data_AF-A0A3D5SE02-F1
#
_entry.id   AF-A0A3D5SE02-F1
#
_cell.length_a   1.000
_cell.length_b   1.000
_cell.length_c   1.000
_cell.angle_alpha   90.00
_cell.angle_beta   90.00
_cell.angle_gamma   90.00
#
_symmetry.space_group_name_H-M   'P 1'
#
loop_
_entity.id
_entity.type
_entity.pdbx_description
1 polymer ?
#
loop_
_entity_poly.entity_id
_entity_poly.type
_entity_poly.pdbx_seq_one_letter_code
_entity_poly.pdbx_strand_id
1 'polypeptide(L)'
;SAYPPIYRWIKTAALYLLLLIQISCSGGNGSGDGKSVAGTDLSNNFSGFDVPIFYVRRVLPENDLSLETPYAFNPGAHLFLRSTAAASASDINITARIFGDDAEYDVKDLDISPDGQRLLFAMHPPEVDPDNPIFTWDIWEYTIASDTLRRVISDEFIAIKGQGHDIDPAYLPTPDPNQPEKVAIVFSSTRQITNQVILLNELKGAFTGLSESSARQQRDLDNGAIQALSLHIYDETLASGEEMRQITFNQSHDIDPLVLASGKILFNRWDNIAGEDTFSLYSTTALGAETTLMYGYHSNSTSGSNNGEAIITELQLQPDNTLLGLQRERDLAPNILGGVLVTLDINNYIDRNTPTFTNSGLLAPAFSPLLNTTVYTDDRLSPDGRFSSARPLNDGTQRYLVSWSPCLVAVNDEPDAASTPCSLNPNGTAVDPAYGIWLLDIDDPNDPLLQPIVLGETGFMFTDVMIAETREEAAFVLPPSDNFADIDNQPRAILNIDSIYDLDGIDISTGGLVAHADPTITHPSTINAKFLRLVKGVSIPDESIHEFENSAFGVSSAQLMREIIGYLPIEPDGSVRGLVPANVPFLISVVDANGKRLSQRHQNWLSLAPNETMQCRGCHTANSTEPHGRIDAQAPSANNGAPAPLGVFPNTEQNLGILGDTMAENFARFMLPDPAPEVKERRTTADLIYVDDWTDETIATLKAPSFTISYDNLTTANPENPFCKLVRPSSSVEWTPLCRIVINYEQHIQPIWEAIRTPIADGTPAATTFDSCVGCHTSNNGSRVPAAQLDLTASASDIEPDQLTSYRELLRADNEQAIDGGVITERRWECTTLDIDDMPVVNIVMPAQIAPSMSEAGANFNASPNFFNCLTTDNSCRTNFGIATPVDCVEIGGDPVIDDPANVAVNHNDLLSAEELRLIAEWLDIGAQYYNNPFDAPEP
;
A
#
# COMPACT_ATOMS: atom_id res chain seq x y z
N SER A 1 -56.79 -52.39 -46.60
CA SER A 1 -56.99 -53.84 -46.60
C SER A 1 -57.55 -54.24 -45.24
N ALA A 2 -58.79 -54.76 -45.22
CA ALA A 2 -59.59 -55.28 -44.09
C ALA A 2 -60.12 -54.29 -43.00
N TYR A 3 -61.44 -54.37 -42.77
CA TYR A 3 -62.35 -53.67 -41.83
C TYR A 3 -62.90 -54.73 -40.80
N PRO A 4 -63.82 -54.45 -39.84
CA PRO A 4 -63.83 -53.75 -38.51
C PRO A 4 -64.39 -54.71 -37.37
N PRO A 5 -65.25 -54.37 -36.36
CA PRO A 5 -65.33 -53.38 -35.24
C PRO A 5 -65.57 -54.01 -33.80
N ILE A 6 -65.98 -53.15 -32.81
CA ILE A 6 -66.79 -53.37 -31.57
C ILE A 6 -65.99 -53.76 -30.28
N TYR A 7 -65.97 -53.04 -29.14
CA TYR A 7 -67.04 -52.49 -28.29
C TYR A 7 -66.64 -51.22 -27.50
N ARG A 8 -67.68 -50.50 -27.08
CA ARG A 8 -67.77 -49.15 -26.50
C ARG A 8 -68.13 -49.26 -25.01
N TRP A 9 -67.64 -48.33 -24.17
CA TRP A 9 -68.31 -47.62 -23.04
C TRP A 9 -67.57 -47.53 -21.67
N ILE A 10 -67.32 -46.25 -21.29
CA ILE A 10 -67.36 -45.60 -19.95
C ILE A 10 -66.16 -45.85 -19.00
N LYS A 11 -65.23 -44.90 -18.94
CA LYS A 11 -65.18 -43.84 -17.91
C LYS A 11 -64.07 -42.82 -18.20
N THR A 12 -64.52 -41.63 -18.59
CA THR A 12 -63.86 -40.34 -18.42
C THR A 12 -63.53 -40.09 -16.95
N ALA A 13 -62.45 -39.32 -16.70
CA ALA A 13 -61.95 -38.84 -15.40
C ALA A 13 -61.07 -39.83 -14.59
N ALA A 14 -59.86 -40.13 -15.07
CA ALA A 14 -58.73 -40.58 -14.24
C ALA A 14 -57.35 -40.56 -14.94
N LEU A 15 -57.24 -40.13 -16.21
CA LEU A 15 -56.03 -40.33 -17.02
C LEU A 15 -55.40 -39.02 -17.55
N TYR A 16 -55.65 -37.90 -16.87
CA TYR A 16 -54.89 -36.64 -17.05
C TYR A 16 -54.05 -36.28 -15.81
N LEU A 17 -53.93 -37.20 -14.83
CA LEU A 17 -53.17 -37.00 -13.59
C LEU A 17 -51.94 -37.92 -13.46
N LEU A 18 -51.48 -38.52 -14.56
CA LEU A 18 -50.36 -39.48 -14.54
C LEU A 18 -49.35 -39.30 -15.68
N LEU A 19 -49.32 -38.10 -16.29
CA LEU A 19 -48.35 -37.75 -17.34
C LEU A 19 -47.75 -36.35 -17.12
N LEU A 20 -47.41 -36.03 -15.87
CA LEU A 20 -46.71 -34.79 -15.46
C LEU A 20 -45.62 -35.05 -14.39
N ILE A 21 -45.08 -36.28 -14.29
CA ILE A 21 -44.05 -36.62 -13.28
C ILE A 21 -42.81 -37.26 -13.93
N GLN A 22 -42.34 -36.76 -15.09
CA GLN A 22 -41.07 -37.23 -15.69
C GLN A 22 -40.39 -36.17 -16.57
N ILE A 23 -40.22 -34.92 -16.09
CA ILE A 23 -39.11 -34.02 -16.49
C ILE A 23 -38.80 -33.11 -15.30
N SER A 24 -38.02 -33.62 -14.35
CA SER A 24 -37.37 -32.83 -13.29
C SER A 24 -36.31 -33.72 -12.63
N CYS A 25 -35.22 -33.97 -13.36
CA CYS A 25 -34.01 -34.58 -12.85
C CYS A 25 -32.85 -33.63 -13.17
N SER A 26 -32.56 -32.72 -12.23
CA SER A 26 -31.25 -32.10 -11.94
C SER A 26 -31.54 -30.86 -11.07
N GLY A 27 -31.45 -31.02 -9.74
CA GLY A 27 -31.70 -29.92 -8.79
C GLY A 27 -32.37 -30.40 -7.51
N GLY A 28 -31.54 -30.77 -6.52
CA GLY A 28 -31.86 -30.82 -5.09
C GLY A 28 -33.21 -31.38 -4.66
N ASN A 29 -33.41 -32.70 -4.71
CA ASN A 29 -34.36 -33.34 -3.80
C ASN A 29 -33.59 -33.75 -2.54
N GLY A 30 -34.08 -33.30 -1.38
CA GLY A 30 -33.62 -33.76 -0.07
C GLY A 30 -33.62 -35.29 0.04
N SER A 31 -32.81 -35.80 0.95
CA SER A 31 -32.76 -37.22 1.25
C SER A 31 -34.18 -37.70 1.64
N GLY A 32 -34.51 -38.94 1.32
CA GLY A 32 -35.81 -39.57 1.62
C GLY A 32 -36.13 -39.71 3.12
N ASP A 33 -35.30 -39.14 3.99
CA ASP A 33 -35.40 -39.05 5.44
C ASP A 33 -35.94 -37.69 5.94
N GLY A 34 -36.23 -36.73 5.04
CA GLY A 34 -36.75 -35.41 5.42
C GLY A 34 -35.67 -34.38 5.78
N LYS A 35 -34.41 -34.64 5.44
CA LYS A 35 -33.27 -33.74 5.72
C LYS A 35 -32.75 -32.99 4.48
N SER A 36 -32.16 -31.82 4.70
CA SER A 36 -31.46 -31.00 3.69
C SER A 36 -30.12 -31.64 3.27
N VAL A 37 -29.50 -31.14 2.20
CA VAL A 37 -28.14 -31.56 1.77
C VAL A 37 -27.08 -31.21 2.84
N ALA A 38 -27.36 -30.25 3.73
CA ALA A 38 -26.57 -29.93 4.91
C ALA A 38 -26.91 -30.80 6.13
N GLY A 39 -27.80 -31.80 6.00
CA GLY A 39 -28.19 -32.71 7.09
C GLY A 39 -29.24 -32.17 8.06
N THR A 40 -29.73 -30.95 7.86
CA THR A 40 -30.76 -30.29 8.68
C THR A 40 -32.11 -30.97 8.51
N ASP A 41 -32.80 -31.31 9.60
CA ASP A 41 -34.18 -31.83 9.54
C ASP A 41 -35.15 -30.73 9.08
N LEU A 42 -35.69 -30.87 7.87
CA LEU A 42 -36.59 -29.89 7.26
C LEU A 42 -38.00 -29.90 7.88
N SER A 43 -38.27 -30.80 8.83
CA SER A 43 -39.49 -30.77 9.65
C SER A 43 -39.42 -29.74 10.78
N ASN A 44 -38.21 -29.30 11.17
CA ASN A 44 -38.01 -28.15 12.04
C ASN A 44 -38.14 -26.88 11.19
N ASN A 45 -39.36 -26.37 11.06
CA ASN A 45 -39.60 -25.11 10.37
C ASN A 45 -39.22 -23.96 11.31
N PHE A 46 -38.18 -23.19 10.99
CA PHE A 46 -37.95 -21.93 11.68
C PHE A 46 -39.13 -21.01 11.40
N SER A 47 -39.52 -20.19 12.37
CA SER A 47 -40.33 -19.03 12.04
C SER A 47 -39.47 -18.14 11.14
N GLY A 48 -39.76 -18.17 9.83
CA GLY A 48 -39.22 -17.20 8.88
C GLY A 48 -39.46 -15.78 9.40
N PHE A 49 -38.57 -14.86 9.05
CA PHE A 49 -38.69 -13.47 9.45
C PHE A 49 -39.35 -12.66 8.33
N ASP A 50 -40.28 -11.78 8.69
CA ASP A 50 -41.04 -10.94 7.75
C ASP A 50 -40.27 -9.65 7.43
N VAL A 51 -39.04 -9.78 6.94
CA VAL A 51 -38.20 -8.65 6.49
C VAL A 51 -37.79 -8.89 5.04
N PRO A 52 -37.79 -7.84 4.18
CA PRO A 52 -37.25 -7.96 2.84
C PRO A 52 -35.77 -8.35 2.85
N ILE A 53 -35.38 -9.17 1.87
CA ILE A 53 -33.99 -9.52 1.64
C ILE A 53 -33.59 -9.15 0.21
N PHE A 54 -32.31 -8.87 0.04
CA PHE A 54 -31.67 -8.63 -1.25
C PHE A 54 -30.51 -9.58 -1.44
N TYR A 55 -30.21 -9.86 -2.69
CA TYR A 55 -29.05 -10.66 -3.07
C TYR A 55 -28.68 -10.42 -4.53
N VAL A 56 -27.42 -10.64 -4.85
CA VAL A 56 -26.94 -10.67 -6.22
C VAL A 56 -26.99 -12.11 -6.73
N ARG A 57 -27.54 -12.32 -7.93
CA ARG A 57 -27.43 -13.59 -8.66
C ARG A 57 -26.55 -13.35 -9.87
N ARG A 58 -25.42 -14.05 -9.97
CA ARG A 58 -24.44 -13.93 -11.04
C ARG A 58 -24.15 -15.28 -11.70
N VAL A 59 -23.72 -15.23 -12.96
CA VAL A 59 -23.06 -16.37 -13.61
C VAL A 59 -21.74 -16.65 -12.88
N LEU A 60 -21.23 -17.89 -12.97
CA LEU A 60 -19.90 -18.21 -12.45
C LEU A 60 -18.87 -17.25 -13.09
N PRO A 61 -18.08 -16.51 -12.30
CA PRO A 61 -17.12 -15.53 -12.77
C PRO A 61 -15.99 -16.22 -13.53
N GLU A 62 -15.60 -15.63 -14.65
CA GLU A 62 -14.44 -16.05 -15.44
C GLU A 62 -13.20 -15.21 -15.08
N ASN A 63 -13.41 -13.94 -14.71
CA ASN A 63 -12.35 -13.03 -14.29
C ASN A 63 -12.06 -13.18 -12.80
N ASP A 64 -10.86 -12.76 -12.42
CA ASP A 64 -10.43 -12.78 -11.04
C ASP A 64 -11.36 -11.93 -10.14
N LEU A 65 -11.61 -12.44 -8.92
CA LEU A 65 -12.29 -11.73 -7.84
C LEU A 65 -11.31 -11.36 -6.73
N SER A 66 -10.02 -11.30 -7.07
CA SER A 66 -8.95 -10.82 -6.21
C SER A 66 -9.16 -9.35 -5.84
N LEU A 67 -8.73 -9.03 -4.62
CA LEU A 67 -8.67 -7.67 -4.10
C LEU A 67 -7.66 -6.78 -4.85
N GLU A 68 -6.82 -7.36 -5.71
CA GLU A 68 -5.83 -6.67 -6.55
C GLU A 68 -6.42 -6.18 -7.88
N THR A 69 -7.56 -6.75 -8.30
CA THR A 69 -8.35 -6.31 -9.46
C THR A 69 -9.80 -6.01 -9.06
N PRO A 70 -10.02 -5.15 -8.04
CA PRO A 70 -11.30 -5.05 -7.32
C PRO A 70 -12.47 -4.50 -8.16
N TYR A 71 -12.17 -3.89 -9.31
CA TYR A 71 -13.16 -3.37 -10.26
C TYR A 71 -13.22 -4.20 -11.56
N ALA A 72 -12.68 -5.42 -11.58
CA ALA A 72 -12.84 -6.34 -12.70
C ALA A 72 -14.32 -6.60 -13.01
N PHE A 73 -14.67 -6.56 -14.30
CA PHE A 73 -16.04 -6.73 -14.78
C PHE A 73 -16.37 -8.21 -15.01
N ASN A 74 -17.42 -8.72 -14.37
CA ASN A 74 -17.93 -10.08 -14.53
C ASN A 74 -19.39 -10.06 -15.03
N PRO A 75 -19.62 -10.07 -16.36
CA PRO A 75 -20.95 -9.87 -16.92
C PRO A 75 -21.97 -10.93 -16.47
N GLY A 76 -23.23 -10.50 -16.29
CA GLY A 76 -24.37 -11.38 -16.02
C GLY A 76 -24.79 -11.45 -14.54
N ALA A 77 -24.53 -10.40 -13.77
CA ALA A 77 -24.99 -10.28 -12.38
C ALA A 77 -26.22 -9.36 -12.27
N HIS A 78 -27.18 -9.77 -11.45
CA HIS A 78 -28.46 -9.08 -11.29
C HIS A 78 -28.85 -8.98 -9.82
N LEU A 79 -29.42 -7.84 -9.42
CA LEU A 79 -29.91 -7.62 -8.07
C LEU A 79 -31.38 -8.04 -7.94
N PHE A 80 -31.66 -8.90 -6.96
CA PHE A 80 -33.01 -9.34 -6.65
C PHE A 80 -33.49 -8.84 -5.30
N LEU A 81 -34.76 -8.45 -5.25
CA LEU A 81 -35.52 -8.19 -4.03
C LEU A 81 -36.49 -9.35 -3.80
N ARG A 82 -36.53 -9.84 -2.56
CA ARG A 82 -37.56 -10.77 -2.08
C ARG A 82 -38.28 -10.16 -0.89
N SER A 83 -39.60 -9.98 -1.00
CA SER A 83 -40.40 -9.24 -0.01
C SER A 83 -40.43 -9.87 1.40
N THR A 84 -40.20 -11.17 1.53
CA THR A 84 -40.00 -11.88 2.80
C THR A 84 -39.02 -13.03 2.62
N ALA A 85 -38.40 -13.49 3.70
CA ALA A 85 -37.53 -14.69 3.68
C ALA A 85 -38.31 -16.03 3.55
N ALA A 86 -39.60 -16.00 3.19
CA ALA A 86 -40.39 -17.22 3.01
C ALA A 86 -40.05 -17.90 1.68
N ALA A 87 -39.97 -19.25 1.67
CA ALA A 87 -39.73 -20.04 0.45
C ALA A 87 -40.77 -19.82 -0.67
N SER A 88 -41.97 -19.34 -0.34
CA SER A 88 -43.04 -19.04 -1.30
C SER A 88 -43.04 -17.61 -1.86
N ALA A 89 -42.19 -16.72 -1.34
CA ALA A 89 -42.09 -15.35 -1.87
C ALA A 89 -41.53 -15.35 -3.30
N SER A 90 -41.86 -14.31 -4.08
CA SER A 90 -41.35 -14.15 -5.44
C SER A 90 -40.17 -13.19 -5.46
N ASP A 91 -39.21 -13.47 -6.33
CA ASP A 91 -38.05 -12.62 -6.55
C ASP A 91 -38.33 -11.59 -7.64
N ILE A 92 -37.89 -10.36 -7.42
CA ILE A 92 -38.07 -9.22 -8.33
C ILE A 92 -36.68 -8.75 -8.75
N ASN A 93 -36.35 -8.82 -10.04
CA ASN A 93 -35.12 -8.24 -10.57
C ASN A 93 -35.21 -6.71 -10.56
N ILE A 94 -34.47 -6.07 -9.66
CA ILE A 94 -34.50 -4.62 -9.48
C ILE A 94 -33.77 -3.92 -10.62
N THR A 95 -32.60 -4.42 -11.02
CA THR A 95 -31.68 -3.79 -11.97
C THR A 95 -32.10 -3.98 -13.43
N ALA A 96 -32.93 -4.98 -13.74
CA ALA A 96 -33.45 -5.20 -15.09
C ALA A 96 -34.23 -4.01 -15.66
N ARG A 97 -34.74 -3.12 -14.81
CA ARG A 97 -35.42 -1.89 -15.26
C ARG A 97 -34.50 -0.89 -15.96
N ILE A 98 -33.18 -1.01 -15.80
CA ILE A 98 -32.18 -0.12 -16.43
C ILE A 98 -31.71 -0.68 -17.78
N PHE A 99 -31.28 -1.95 -17.82
CA PHE A 99 -30.65 -2.55 -19.01
C PHE A 99 -31.47 -3.68 -19.66
N GLY A 100 -32.48 -4.23 -18.96
CA GLY A 100 -33.27 -5.40 -19.39
C GLY A 100 -32.95 -6.66 -18.58
N ASP A 101 -33.79 -7.69 -18.70
CA ASP A 101 -33.64 -8.95 -17.97
C ASP A 101 -32.46 -9.81 -18.47
N ASP A 102 -32.15 -9.74 -19.78
CA ASP A 102 -31.13 -10.55 -20.44
C ASP A 102 -29.82 -9.77 -20.70
N ALA A 103 -29.66 -8.58 -20.11
CA ALA A 103 -28.49 -7.74 -20.36
C ALA A 103 -27.30 -8.18 -19.50
N GLU A 104 -26.10 -8.15 -20.10
CA GLU A 104 -24.84 -8.58 -19.51
C GLU A 104 -24.19 -7.45 -18.68
N TYR A 105 -24.91 -6.89 -17.70
CA TYR A 105 -24.34 -5.95 -16.72
C TYR A 105 -23.82 -6.70 -15.49
N ASP A 106 -23.12 -6.00 -14.61
CA ASP A 106 -22.58 -6.55 -13.36
C ASP A 106 -23.02 -5.73 -12.14
N VAL A 107 -23.15 -6.38 -10.98
CA VAL A 107 -23.66 -5.82 -9.72
C VAL A 107 -22.92 -6.47 -8.53
N LYS A 108 -22.49 -5.64 -7.58
CA LYS A 108 -21.84 -6.09 -6.34
C LYS A 108 -21.94 -5.05 -5.22
N ASP A 109 -21.44 -5.42 -4.06
CA ASP A 109 -21.14 -4.55 -2.92
C ASP A 109 -22.40 -3.89 -2.32
N LEU A 110 -23.30 -4.72 -1.80
CA LEU A 110 -24.54 -4.23 -1.17
C LEU A 110 -24.27 -3.62 0.22
N ASP A 111 -24.87 -2.45 0.50
CA ASP A 111 -25.01 -1.89 1.86
C ASP A 111 -26.42 -1.33 2.08
N ILE A 112 -26.95 -1.44 3.31
CA ILE A 112 -28.31 -1.01 3.65
C ILE A 112 -28.28 0.16 4.64
N SER A 113 -29.10 1.17 4.38
CA SER A 113 -29.26 2.31 5.28
C SER A 113 -29.69 1.87 6.68
N PRO A 114 -29.32 2.61 7.75
CA PRO A 114 -29.65 2.23 9.12
C PRO A 114 -31.15 2.03 9.41
N ASP A 115 -32.03 2.71 8.68
CA ASP A 115 -33.49 2.55 8.81
C ASP A 115 -34.05 1.33 8.05
N GLY A 116 -33.23 0.65 7.27
CA GLY A 116 -33.60 -0.50 6.45
C GLY A 116 -34.43 -0.15 5.22
N GLN A 117 -34.51 1.12 4.80
CA GLN A 117 -35.42 1.56 3.73
C GLN A 117 -34.76 1.78 2.37
N ARG A 118 -33.44 1.94 2.36
CA ARG A 118 -32.63 2.25 1.17
C ARG A 118 -31.41 1.32 1.08
N LEU A 119 -31.12 0.83 -0.12
CA LEU A 119 -30.03 -0.09 -0.43
C LEU A 119 -29.07 0.58 -1.42
N LEU A 120 -27.78 0.62 -1.08
CA LEU A 120 -26.67 0.98 -1.97
C LEU A 120 -26.08 -0.26 -2.63
N PHE A 121 -25.54 -0.06 -3.83
CA PHE A 121 -24.77 -1.07 -4.56
C PHE A 121 -23.95 -0.43 -5.68
N ALA A 122 -22.91 -1.14 -6.13
CA ALA A 122 -22.17 -0.81 -7.34
C ALA A 122 -22.77 -1.56 -8.54
N MET A 123 -22.89 -0.89 -9.69
CA MET A 123 -23.37 -1.51 -10.93
C MET A 123 -22.53 -1.05 -12.13
N HIS A 124 -22.10 -2.00 -12.94
CA HIS A 124 -21.37 -1.78 -14.18
C HIS A 124 -22.31 -1.95 -15.37
N PRO A 125 -22.38 -1.01 -16.33
CA PRO A 125 -23.15 -1.20 -17.56
C PRO A 125 -22.64 -2.37 -18.41
N PRO A 126 -23.44 -2.94 -19.32
CA PRO A 126 -22.92 -3.91 -20.28
C PRO A 126 -21.87 -3.28 -21.19
N GLU A 127 -20.75 -3.96 -21.40
CA GLU A 127 -19.73 -3.50 -22.35
C GLU A 127 -20.18 -3.71 -23.81
N VAL A 128 -19.92 -2.71 -24.66
CA VAL A 128 -20.22 -2.83 -26.11
C VAL A 128 -19.14 -3.66 -26.81
N ASP A 129 -17.90 -3.54 -26.34
CA ASP A 129 -16.72 -4.22 -26.86
C ASP A 129 -15.88 -4.73 -25.68
N PRO A 130 -16.01 -6.01 -25.29
CA PRO A 130 -15.29 -6.56 -24.15
C PRO A 130 -13.76 -6.51 -24.28
N ASP A 131 -13.24 -6.45 -25.51
CA ASP A 131 -11.80 -6.34 -25.77
C ASP A 131 -11.28 -4.90 -25.58
N ASN A 132 -12.18 -3.92 -25.43
CA ASN A 132 -11.86 -2.51 -25.22
C ASN A 132 -12.93 -1.85 -24.33
N PRO A 133 -12.93 -2.15 -23.01
CA PRO A 133 -13.94 -1.65 -22.09
C PRO A 133 -13.88 -0.13 -21.97
N ILE A 134 -15.05 0.51 -21.97
CA ILE A 134 -15.16 1.99 -21.91
C ILE A 134 -16.09 2.48 -20.80
N PHE A 135 -16.80 1.57 -20.13
CA PHE A 135 -17.67 1.93 -19.02
C PHE A 135 -16.97 1.74 -17.68
N THR A 136 -17.51 2.40 -16.67
CA THR A 136 -17.00 2.34 -15.30
C THR A 136 -18.11 1.92 -14.35
N TRP A 137 -17.71 1.43 -13.17
CA TRP A 137 -18.64 1.15 -12.09
C TRP A 137 -19.26 2.44 -11.54
N ASP A 138 -20.55 2.39 -11.24
CA ASP A 138 -21.31 3.48 -10.66
C ASP A 138 -22.06 3.05 -9.40
N ILE A 139 -22.25 3.99 -8.46
CA ILE A 139 -23.05 3.77 -7.25
C ILE A 139 -24.54 4.07 -7.49
N TRP A 140 -25.38 3.12 -7.11
CA TRP A 140 -26.84 3.18 -7.22
C TRP A 140 -27.51 3.04 -5.86
N GLU A 141 -28.70 3.63 -5.74
CA GLU A 141 -29.54 3.52 -4.56
C GLU A 141 -30.95 3.05 -4.97
N TYR A 142 -31.45 2.04 -4.26
CA TYR A 142 -32.84 1.57 -4.35
C TYR A 142 -33.61 1.92 -3.07
N THR A 143 -34.71 2.65 -3.21
CA THR A 143 -35.64 2.97 -2.11
C THR A 143 -36.83 2.00 -2.14
N ILE A 144 -37.00 1.24 -1.05
CA ILE A 144 -38.01 0.16 -0.95
C ILE A 144 -39.43 0.74 -1.00
N ALA A 145 -39.71 1.74 -0.17
CA ALA A 145 -41.07 2.26 0.01
C ALA A 145 -41.65 2.88 -1.27
N SER A 146 -40.82 3.51 -2.09
CA SER A 146 -41.23 4.18 -3.34
C SER A 146 -40.94 3.36 -4.61
N ASP A 147 -40.34 2.17 -4.47
CA ASP A 147 -39.85 1.35 -5.60
C ASP A 147 -39.03 2.17 -6.61
N THR A 148 -38.14 3.01 -6.09
CA THR A 148 -37.36 3.96 -6.90
C THR A 148 -35.91 3.53 -6.94
N LEU A 149 -35.35 3.44 -8.16
CA LEU A 149 -33.95 3.18 -8.40
C LEU A 149 -33.31 4.44 -9.01
N ARG A 150 -32.20 4.90 -8.44
CA ARG A 150 -31.45 6.07 -8.93
C ARG A 150 -29.95 5.82 -8.90
N ARG A 151 -29.21 6.48 -9.79
CA ARG A 151 -27.76 6.66 -9.65
C ARG A 151 -27.50 7.74 -8.60
N VAL A 152 -26.61 7.48 -7.64
CA VAL A 152 -26.33 8.40 -6.52
C VAL A 152 -25.57 9.63 -7.05
N ILE A 153 -24.43 9.39 -7.67
CA ILE A 153 -23.59 10.44 -8.28
C ILE A 153 -24.13 10.71 -9.69
N SER A 154 -25.14 11.57 -9.77
CA SER A 154 -25.95 11.79 -11.00
C SER A 154 -25.62 13.08 -11.76
N ASP A 155 -24.76 13.94 -11.22
CA ASP A 155 -24.32 15.15 -11.91
C ASP A 155 -23.58 14.78 -13.21
N GLU A 156 -24.13 15.22 -14.34
CA GLU A 156 -23.65 14.84 -15.67
C GLU A 156 -22.22 15.35 -15.95
N PHE A 157 -21.77 16.41 -15.28
CA PHE A 157 -20.41 16.91 -15.38
C PHE A 157 -19.43 16.00 -14.60
N ILE A 158 -19.78 15.55 -13.40
CA ILE A 158 -19.00 14.59 -12.60
C ILE A 158 -19.04 13.18 -13.21
N ALA A 159 -20.16 12.80 -13.83
CA ALA A 159 -20.40 11.49 -14.43
C ALA A 159 -19.79 11.32 -15.83
N ILE A 160 -19.54 12.41 -16.59
CA ILE A 160 -18.98 12.36 -17.96
C ILE A 160 -17.53 12.86 -18.04
N LYS A 161 -17.08 13.79 -17.18
CA LYS A 161 -15.72 14.38 -17.28
C LYS A 161 -14.69 13.88 -16.27
N GLY A 162 -15.09 13.07 -15.29
CA GLY A 162 -14.20 12.54 -14.25
C GLY A 162 -14.53 11.11 -13.88
N GLN A 163 -14.85 10.26 -14.88
CA GLN A 163 -15.21 8.86 -14.66
C GLN A 163 -14.09 8.11 -13.94
N GLY A 164 -14.48 7.33 -12.94
CA GLY A 164 -13.63 6.36 -12.26
C GLY A 164 -14.50 5.17 -11.88
N HIS A 165 -13.87 4.04 -11.58
CA HIS A 165 -14.60 2.89 -11.07
C HIS A 165 -14.99 3.17 -9.61
N ASP A 166 -16.28 3.39 -9.35
CA ASP A 166 -16.81 3.61 -8.01
C ASP A 166 -17.45 2.30 -7.50
N ILE A 167 -16.88 1.73 -6.43
CA ILE A 167 -17.28 0.43 -5.85
C ILE A 167 -17.31 0.48 -4.32
N ASP A 168 -17.73 -0.61 -3.67
CA ASP A 168 -17.79 -0.78 -2.22
C ASP A 168 -18.49 0.38 -1.45
N PRO A 169 -19.72 0.78 -1.82
CA PRO A 169 -20.41 1.86 -1.13
C PRO A 169 -20.90 1.45 0.27
N ALA A 170 -20.76 2.35 1.24
CA ALA A 170 -21.38 2.22 2.56
C ALA A 170 -22.01 3.55 3.01
N TYR A 171 -23.16 3.48 3.67
CA TYR A 171 -23.81 4.64 4.27
C TYR A 171 -22.97 5.20 5.42
N LEU A 172 -22.71 6.51 5.38
CA LEU A 172 -22.22 7.25 6.53
C LEU A 172 -23.39 7.73 7.40
N PRO A 173 -23.15 8.01 8.70
CA PRO A 173 -24.13 8.66 9.56
C PRO A 173 -24.69 9.94 8.92
N THR A 174 -25.99 10.15 9.04
CA THR A 174 -26.70 11.30 8.47
C THR A 174 -26.09 12.61 9.01
N PRO A 175 -25.44 13.45 8.17
CA PRO A 175 -24.78 14.67 8.64
C PRO A 175 -25.77 15.75 9.07
N ASP A 176 -26.95 15.78 8.43
CA ASP A 176 -28.06 16.67 8.78
C ASP A 176 -29.38 15.88 8.91
N PRO A 177 -29.84 15.60 10.14
CA PRO A 177 -31.09 14.85 10.36
C PRO A 177 -32.34 15.60 9.86
N ASN A 178 -32.22 16.86 9.42
CA ASN A 178 -33.31 17.63 8.81
C ASN A 178 -33.47 17.41 7.31
N GLN A 179 -32.55 16.68 6.65
CA GLN A 179 -32.58 16.36 5.21
C GLN A 179 -32.51 14.84 4.99
N PRO A 180 -33.48 14.06 5.50
CA PRO A 180 -33.43 12.59 5.50
C PRO A 180 -33.43 11.96 4.10
N GLU A 181 -33.87 12.69 3.07
CA GLU A 181 -33.85 12.26 1.68
C GLU A 181 -32.46 12.28 1.05
N LYS A 182 -31.52 13.02 1.63
CA LYS A 182 -30.16 13.14 1.15
C LYS A 182 -29.28 12.05 1.75
N VAL A 183 -28.24 11.68 1.01
CA VAL A 183 -27.30 10.64 1.44
C VAL A 183 -25.89 11.19 1.65
N ALA A 184 -25.21 10.62 2.65
CA ALA A 184 -23.76 10.65 2.78
C ALA A 184 -23.23 9.21 2.69
N ILE A 185 -22.25 8.96 1.84
CA ILE A 185 -21.64 7.64 1.63
C ILE A 185 -20.13 7.72 1.64
N VAL A 186 -19.48 6.62 2.01
CA VAL A 186 -18.08 6.32 1.70
C VAL A 186 -18.04 5.23 0.63
N PHE A 187 -17.06 5.27 -0.28
CA PHE A 187 -16.89 4.29 -1.35
C PHE A 187 -15.44 4.30 -1.85
N SER A 188 -15.02 3.21 -2.50
CA SER A 188 -13.70 3.08 -3.13
C SER A 188 -13.77 3.64 -4.56
N SER A 189 -12.80 4.46 -4.97
CA SER A 189 -12.82 5.07 -6.30
C SER A 189 -11.45 5.35 -6.93
N THR A 190 -11.36 5.19 -8.26
CA THR A 190 -10.16 5.53 -9.05
C THR A 190 -10.09 7.01 -9.44
N ARG A 191 -11.08 7.83 -9.04
CA ARG A 191 -11.15 9.24 -9.44
C ARG A 191 -9.95 10.08 -8.98
N GLN A 192 -9.38 9.78 -7.80
CA GLN A 192 -8.18 10.42 -7.22
C GLN A 192 -8.14 11.96 -7.40
N ILE A 193 -9.28 12.66 -7.25
CA ILE A 193 -9.41 14.07 -7.65
C ILE A 193 -8.44 14.97 -6.85
N THR A 194 -8.26 14.69 -5.56
CA THR A 194 -7.36 15.48 -4.72
C THR A 194 -5.90 15.28 -5.15
N ASN A 195 -5.51 14.04 -5.48
CA ASN A 195 -4.18 13.76 -6.03
C ASN A 195 -3.94 14.53 -7.34
N GLN A 196 -4.90 14.52 -8.28
CA GLN A 196 -4.80 15.26 -9.54
C GLN A 196 -4.61 16.77 -9.33
N VAL A 197 -5.35 17.37 -8.39
CA VAL A 197 -5.22 18.78 -8.04
C VAL A 197 -3.84 19.07 -7.41
N ILE A 198 -3.35 18.18 -6.54
CA ILE A 198 -2.02 18.29 -5.95
C ILE A 198 -0.94 18.24 -7.03
N LEU A 199 -1.01 17.30 -7.97
CA LEU A 199 -0.08 17.18 -9.09
C LEU A 199 -0.05 18.45 -9.96
N LEU A 200 -1.21 19.02 -10.31
CA LEU A 200 -1.28 20.29 -11.03
C LEU A 200 -0.63 21.45 -10.26
N ASN A 201 -0.90 21.53 -8.96
CA ASN A 201 -0.33 22.56 -8.09
C ASN A 201 1.19 22.39 -7.95
N GLU A 202 1.71 21.17 -8.06
CA GLU A 202 3.14 20.85 -8.11
C GLU A 202 3.79 21.09 -9.49
N LEU A 203 3.05 21.67 -10.45
CA LEU A 203 3.47 21.91 -11.85
C LEU A 203 3.63 20.64 -12.70
N LYS A 204 2.88 19.58 -12.39
CA LYS A 204 2.84 18.33 -13.16
C LYS A 204 1.52 18.17 -13.92
N GLY A 205 1.40 17.12 -14.74
CA GLY A 205 0.14 16.73 -15.37
C GLY A 205 -0.90 16.25 -14.36
N ALA A 206 -2.19 16.45 -14.65
CA ALA A 206 -3.29 15.82 -13.91
C ALA A 206 -3.53 14.42 -14.46
N PHE A 207 -3.37 13.39 -13.62
CA PHE A 207 -3.65 12.01 -13.98
C PHE A 207 -3.98 11.16 -12.74
N THR A 208 -4.67 10.05 -12.97
CA THR A 208 -4.90 9.01 -11.96
C THR A 208 -3.66 8.12 -11.87
N GLY A 209 -3.16 7.88 -10.65
CA GLY A 209 -2.03 7.00 -10.42
C GLY A 209 -2.39 5.52 -10.55
N LEU A 210 -1.51 4.74 -11.17
CA LEU A 210 -1.57 3.27 -11.17
C LEU A 210 -1.29 2.70 -9.77
N SER A 211 -1.80 1.49 -9.50
CA SER A 211 -1.37 0.70 -8.34
C SER A 211 0.13 0.40 -8.41
N GLU A 212 0.79 0.25 -7.27
CA GLU A 212 2.26 0.05 -7.26
C GLU A 212 2.70 -1.19 -8.06
N SER A 213 1.88 -2.26 -8.05
CA SER A 213 2.13 -3.46 -8.87
C SER A 213 2.03 -3.14 -10.37
N SER A 214 0.95 -2.49 -10.81
CA SER A 214 0.76 -2.11 -12.22
C SER A 214 1.81 -1.10 -12.68
N ALA A 215 2.20 -0.16 -11.83
CA ALA A 215 3.24 0.82 -12.09
C ALA A 215 4.62 0.19 -12.36
N ARG A 216 4.93 -0.96 -11.75
CA ARG A 216 6.19 -1.70 -11.99
C ARG A 216 6.18 -2.52 -13.28
N GLN A 217 5.00 -2.91 -13.76
CA GLN A 217 4.82 -3.87 -14.84
C GLN A 217 4.52 -3.23 -16.21
N GLN A 218 4.69 -1.90 -16.34
CA GLN A 218 4.04 -1.05 -17.33
C GLN A 218 4.07 -1.45 -18.83
N ARG A 219 4.75 -2.52 -19.26
CA ARG A 219 4.75 -2.98 -20.66
C ARG A 219 4.12 -4.35 -20.95
N ASP A 220 3.69 -5.10 -19.94
CA ASP A 220 3.28 -6.51 -20.10
C ASP A 220 1.85 -6.81 -19.61
N LEU A 221 0.98 -5.79 -19.56
CA LEU A 221 -0.41 -6.00 -19.13
C LEU A 221 -1.28 -6.35 -20.32
N ASP A 222 -1.37 -7.65 -20.63
CA ASP A 222 -2.42 -8.22 -21.49
C ASP A 222 -3.85 -7.84 -21.00
N ASN A 223 -3.98 -7.42 -19.73
CA ASN A 223 -5.23 -7.09 -19.04
C ASN A 223 -5.42 -5.58 -18.76
N GLY A 224 -4.58 -4.70 -19.31
CA GLY A 224 -4.66 -3.24 -19.11
C GLY A 224 -4.12 -2.73 -17.76
N ALA A 225 -3.83 -1.43 -17.67
CA ALA A 225 -3.26 -0.82 -16.47
C ALA A 225 -4.27 -0.71 -15.31
N ILE A 226 -3.83 -1.05 -14.10
CA ILE A 226 -4.68 -1.03 -12.90
C ILE A 226 -4.47 0.30 -12.16
N GLN A 227 -5.51 1.12 -12.11
CA GLN A 227 -5.56 2.37 -11.35
C GLN A 227 -5.73 2.10 -9.86
N ALA A 228 -5.02 2.84 -9.01
CA ALA A 228 -5.17 2.72 -7.56
C ALA A 228 -6.55 3.21 -7.09
N LEU A 229 -7.16 2.48 -6.16
CA LEU A 229 -8.43 2.85 -5.52
C LEU A 229 -8.13 3.57 -4.21
N SER A 230 -8.83 4.66 -3.95
CA SER A 230 -8.80 5.36 -2.67
C SER A 230 -10.21 5.61 -2.16
N LEU A 231 -10.36 5.71 -0.84
CA LEU A 231 -11.66 6.01 -0.26
C LEU A 231 -12.07 7.45 -0.56
N HIS A 232 -13.31 7.60 -0.98
CA HIS A 232 -13.97 8.86 -1.24
C HIS A 232 -15.26 8.95 -0.42
N ILE A 233 -15.65 10.19 -0.13
CA ILE A 233 -16.95 10.50 0.44
C ILE A 233 -17.76 11.28 -0.58
N TYR A 234 -19.04 10.97 -0.66
CA TYR A 234 -20.04 11.78 -1.33
C TYR A 234 -21.15 12.15 -0.37
N ASP A 235 -21.37 13.45 -0.15
CA ASP A 235 -22.36 13.99 0.78
C ASP A 235 -23.28 15.01 0.08
N GLU A 236 -24.52 14.60 -0.19
CA GLU A 236 -25.54 15.42 -0.86
C GLU A 236 -26.01 16.61 0.00
N THR A 237 -25.72 16.61 1.30
CA THR A 237 -26.08 17.71 2.20
C THR A 237 -25.18 18.93 2.03
N LEU A 238 -23.98 18.74 1.46
CA LEU A 238 -23.02 19.82 1.19
C LEU A 238 -23.38 20.66 -0.03
N ALA A 239 -22.70 21.79 -0.18
CA ALA A 239 -22.90 22.70 -1.31
C ALA A 239 -22.28 22.13 -2.59
N SER A 240 -22.78 22.60 -3.74
CA SER A 240 -22.28 22.16 -5.05
C SER A 240 -20.80 22.48 -5.27
N GLY A 241 -20.02 21.46 -5.59
CA GLY A 241 -18.56 21.46 -5.69
C GLY A 241 -17.82 20.99 -4.43
N GLU A 242 -18.53 20.76 -3.32
CA GLU A 242 -17.96 20.28 -2.05
C GLU A 242 -18.45 18.87 -1.68
N GLU A 243 -19.39 18.31 -2.43
CA GLU A 243 -20.02 17.03 -2.09
C GLU A 243 -19.05 15.85 -2.13
N MET A 244 -18.02 15.90 -2.97
CA MET A 244 -17.07 14.81 -3.16
C MET A 244 -15.68 15.12 -2.57
N ARG A 245 -15.14 14.20 -1.78
CA ARG A 245 -13.79 14.32 -1.20
C ARG A 245 -13.06 12.97 -1.17
N GLN A 246 -11.81 12.96 -1.63
CA GLN A 246 -10.88 11.86 -1.38
C GLN A 246 -10.36 11.94 0.07
N ILE A 247 -10.41 10.83 0.81
CA ILE A 247 -10.02 10.78 2.23
C ILE A 247 -8.82 9.87 2.52
N THR A 248 -8.41 9.02 1.59
CA THR A 248 -7.17 8.22 1.71
C THR A 248 -6.26 8.38 0.49
N PHE A 249 -4.96 8.13 0.68
CA PHE A 249 -3.90 8.51 -0.27
C PHE A 249 -2.84 7.40 -0.50
N ASN A 250 -3.18 6.14 -0.24
CA ASN A 250 -2.30 5.01 -0.54
C ASN A 250 -1.91 4.99 -2.04
N GLN A 251 -0.77 4.37 -2.38
CA GLN A 251 -0.33 4.18 -3.77
C GLN A 251 -0.85 2.88 -4.41
N SER A 252 -1.57 2.07 -3.64
CA SER A 252 -2.30 0.87 -4.09
C SER A 252 -3.78 0.99 -3.69
N HIS A 253 -4.48 -0.11 -3.40
CA HIS A 253 -5.91 -0.08 -3.13
C HIS A 253 -6.23 0.19 -1.65
N ASP A 254 -7.21 1.06 -1.39
CA ASP A 254 -8.00 1.10 -0.17
C ASP A 254 -9.47 0.76 -0.53
N ILE A 255 -10.00 -0.35 0.00
CA ILE A 255 -11.24 -1.02 -0.43
C ILE A 255 -12.04 -1.61 0.73
N ASP A 256 -13.25 -2.13 0.47
CA ASP A 256 -14.13 -2.78 1.45
C ASP A 256 -14.40 -1.93 2.73
N PRO A 257 -14.89 -0.67 2.62
CA PRO A 257 -15.15 0.14 3.79
C PRO A 257 -16.35 -0.38 4.60
N LEU A 258 -16.18 -0.51 5.91
CA LEU A 258 -17.20 -0.78 6.92
C LEU A 258 -17.28 0.40 7.89
N VAL A 259 -18.45 1.01 8.00
CA VAL A 259 -18.69 2.06 8.99
C VAL A 259 -18.93 1.44 10.37
N LEU A 260 -18.04 1.73 11.31
CA LEU A 260 -18.11 1.23 12.68
C LEU A 260 -19.13 2.01 13.51
N ALA A 261 -19.60 1.43 14.62
CA ALA A 261 -20.48 2.11 15.58
C ALA A 261 -19.87 3.40 16.16
N SER A 262 -18.53 3.49 16.16
CA SER A 262 -17.77 4.69 16.55
C SER A 262 -17.84 5.82 15.51
N GLY A 263 -18.41 5.60 14.33
CA GLY A 263 -18.40 6.55 13.22
C GLY A 263 -17.11 6.56 12.39
N LYS A 264 -16.09 5.79 12.81
CA LYS A 264 -14.89 5.56 11.98
C LYS A 264 -15.19 4.55 10.88
N ILE A 265 -14.41 4.62 9.81
CA ILE A 265 -14.45 3.70 8.69
C ILE A 265 -13.29 2.71 8.89
N LEU A 266 -13.58 1.41 8.92
CA LEU A 266 -12.62 0.32 8.83
C LEU A 266 -12.55 -0.13 7.37
N PHE A 267 -11.38 -0.44 6.83
CA PHE A 267 -11.23 -0.82 5.42
C PHE A 267 -10.01 -1.70 5.20
N ASN A 268 -9.98 -2.44 4.08
CA ASN A 268 -8.82 -3.19 3.62
C ASN A 268 -7.89 -2.27 2.83
N ARG A 269 -6.60 -2.26 3.18
CA ARG A 269 -5.52 -1.60 2.44
C ARG A 269 -4.60 -2.65 1.84
N TRP A 270 -4.27 -2.50 0.57
CA TRP A 270 -3.15 -3.19 -0.07
C TRP A 270 -1.87 -2.38 0.12
N ASP A 271 -0.99 -2.83 0.99
CA ASP A 271 0.36 -2.28 1.09
C ASP A 271 1.28 -3.04 0.12
N ASN A 272 1.69 -2.37 -0.97
CA ASN A 272 2.52 -2.98 -2.03
C ASN A 272 3.81 -2.18 -2.31
N ILE A 273 4.27 -1.47 -1.28
CA ILE A 273 5.45 -0.61 -1.34
C ILE A 273 6.71 -1.46 -1.33
N ALA A 274 7.66 -1.16 -2.22
CA ALA A 274 9.03 -1.69 -2.12
C ALA A 274 9.18 -3.22 -2.11
N GLY A 275 8.19 -3.96 -2.60
CA GLY A 275 8.17 -5.42 -2.62
C GLY A 275 7.46 -6.05 -1.42
N GLU A 276 6.93 -5.25 -0.49
CA GLU A 276 5.87 -5.70 0.41
C GLU A 276 4.63 -6.06 -0.41
N ASP A 277 3.84 -7.01 0.07
CA ASP A 277 2.59 -7.41 -0.57
C ASP A 277 1.66 -7.99 0.48
N THR A 278 0.84 -7.14 1.08
CA THR A 278 -0.01 -7.52 2.21
C THR A 278 -1.33 -6.75 2.18
N PHE A 279 -2.44 -7.45 2.48
CA PHE A 279 -3.71 -6.81 2.81
C PHE A 279 -3.87 -6.69 4.32
N SER A 280 -4.17 -5.49 4.79
CA SER A 280 -4.33 -5.18 6.20
C SER A 280 -5.53 -4.30 6.46
N LEU A 281 -6.09 -4.40 7.66
CA LEU A 281 -7.19 -3.56 8.08
C LEU A 281 -6.67 -2.24 8.63
N TYR A 282 -7.12 -1.14 8.05
CA TYR A 282 -6.87 0.22 8.52
C TYR A 282 -8.18 0.87 8.93
N SER A 283 -8.08 1.93 9.74
CA SER A 283 -9.23 2.77 10.05
C SER A 283 -8.93 4.24 9.82
N THR A 284 -9.94 5.01 9.42
CA THR A 284 -9.89 6.47 9.26
C THR A 284 -11.22 7.11 9.68
N THR A 285 -11.23 8.41 9.92
CA THR A 285 -12.47 9.17 10.12
C THR A 285 -13.13 9.55 8.80
N ALA A 286 -14.39 9.99 8.83
CA ALA A 286 -15.04 10.56 7.67
C ALA A 286 -14.35 11.84 7.13
N LEU A 287 -13.33 12.39 7.81
CA LEU A 287 -12.53 13.51 7.26
C LEU A 287 -11.16 13.06 6.73
N GLY A 288 -10.83 11.76 6.77
CA GLY A 288 -9.52 11.23 6.39
C GLY A 288 -8.44 11.33 7.49
N ALA A 289 -8.80 11.87 8.65
CA ALA A 289 -7.91 12.01 9.81
C ALA A 289 -7.83 10.71 10.62
N GLU A 290 -6.76 10.58 11.42
CA GLU A 290 -6.48 9.43 12.29
C GLU A 290 -6.38 8.10 11.52
N THR A 291 -5.82 8.17 10.31
CA THR A 291 -5.59 6.97 9.49
C THR A 291 -4.52 6.09 10.10
N THR A 292 -4.88 4.89 10.55
CA THR A 292 -3.97 3.98 11.28
C THR A 292 -4.22 2.51 10.97
N LEU A 293 -3.17 1.70 11.08
CA LEU A 293 -3.24 0.24 11.01
C LEU A 293 -4.01 -0.30 12.23
N MET A 294 -5.03 -1.11 11.96
CA MET A 294 -5.84 -1.78 12.97
C MET A 294 -5.46 -3.25 13.15
N TYR A 295 -5.22 -3.99 12.06
CA TYR A 295 -4.94 -5.42 12.13
C TYR A 295 -4.28 -5.97 10.86
N GLY A 296 -3.33 -6.90 11.00
CA GLY A 296 -3.03 -7.91 9.97
C GLY A 296 -1.72 -7.77 9.21
N TYR A 297 -0.94 -6.70 9.42
CA TYR A 297 0.25 -6.42 8.61
C TYR A 297 1.29 -7.56 8.58
N HIS A 298 1.41 -8.34 9.66
CA HIS A 298 2.37 -9.46 9.76
C HIS A 298 1.69 -10.84 9.89
N SER A 299 0.36 -10.90 9.93
CA SER A 299 -0.39 -12.11 10.32
C SER A 299 -0.99 -12.91 9.19
N ASN A 300 -0.58 -12.56 7.98
CA ASN A 300 -1.15 -13.07 6.75
C ASN A 300 -0.63 -14.48 6.42
N SER A 301 0.47 -14.92 7.04
CA SER A 301 0.94 -16.30 6.89
C SER A 301 0.06 -17.32 7.62
N THR A 302 -0.42 -18.31 6.86
CA THR A 302 -1.00 -19.62 7.26
C THR A 302 -2.52 -19.81 7.09
N SER A 303 -2.97 -19.88 5.84
CA SER A 303 -4.04 -20.80 5.46
C SER A 303 -3.49 -22.24 5.45
N GLY A 304 -4.00 -23.08 6.35
CA GLY A 304 -4.34 -24.49 6.05
C GLY A 304 -3.29 -25.52 5.60
N SER A 305 -2.53 -25.29 4.52
CA SER A 305 -1.59 -26.29 3.95
C SER A 305 -0.53 -25.77 2.97
N ASN A 306 -0.69 -24.60 2.34
CA ASN A 306 0.06 -24.25 1.11
C ASN A 306 0.88 -22.95 1.17
N ASN A 307 1.28 -22.48 2.36
CA ASN A 307 1.94 -21.18 2.54
C ASN A 307 1.12 -19.97 2.03
N GLY A 308 -0.16 -20.17 1.71
CA GLY A 308 -1.07 -19.13 1.26
C GLY A 308 -1.32 -18.07 2.32
N GLU A 309 -1.54 -16.86 1.83
CA GLU A 309 -1.90 -15.70 2.63
C GLU A 309 -3.41 -15.70 2.92
N ALA A 310 -3.76 -15.70 4.21
CA ALA A 310 -5.15 -15.59 4.62
C ALA A 310 -5.56 -14.12 4.77
N ILE A 311 -6.61 -13.72 4.05
CA ILE A 311 -7.22 -12.40 4.12
C ILE A 311 -8.60 -12.50 4.77
N ILE A 312 -9.09 -11.38 5.32
CA ILE A 312 -10.45 -11.26 5.86
C ILE A 312 -11.21 -10.23 5.02
N THR A 313 -12.31 -10.67 4.43
CA THR A 313 -13.19 -9.84 3.59
C THR A 313 -14.62 -9.87 4.13
N GLU A 314 -15.54 -9.12 3.50
CA GLU A 314 -16.96 -9.10 3.87
C GLU A 314 -17.16 -8.79 5.37
N LEU A 315 -16.42 -7.81 5.88
CA LEU A 315 -16.51 -7.42 7.29
C LEU A 315 -17.89 -6.87 7.60
N GLN A 316 -18.47 -7.30 8.71
CA GLN A 316 -19.78 -6.88 9.20
C GLN A 316 -19.72 -6.61 10.70
N LEU A 317 -20.53 -5.65 11.15
CA LEU A 317 -20.79 -5.48 12.58
C LEU A 317 -21.92 -6.41 13.02
N GLN A 318 -21.69 -7.11 14.13
CA GLN A 318 -22.73 -7.84 14.83
C GLN A 318 -23.52 -6.89 15.75
N PRO A 319 -24.75 -7.27 16.18
CA PRO A 319 -25.56 -6.45 17.10
C PRO A 319 -24.87 -6.11 18.44
N ASP A 320 -23.86 -6.87 18.84
CA ASP A 320 -23.04 -6.62 20.03
C ASP A 320 -21.77 -5.79 19.77
N ASN A 321 -21.62 -5.26 18.54
CA ASN A 321 -20.48 -4.51 18.02
C ASN A 321 -19.17 -5.32 17.84
N THR A 322 -19.23 -6.65 17.89
CA THR A 322 -18.09 -7.48 17.47
C THR A 322 -18.02 -7.56 15.94
N LEU A 323 -16.82 -7.78 15.40
CA LEU A 323 -16.63 -7.92 13.95
C LEU A 323 -16.82 -9.37 13.53
N LEU A 324 -17.59 -9.56 12.47
CA LEU A 324 -17.71 -10.80 11.71
C LEU A 324 -17.01 -10.58 10.37
N GLY A 325 -16.31 -11.60 9.85
CA GLY A 325 -15.75 -11.56 8.50
C GLY A 325 -15.63 -12.95 7.89
N LEU A 326 -15.27 -12.98 6.60
CA LEU A 326 -14.95 -14.21 5.88
C LEU A 326 -13.44 -14.33 5.75
N GLN A 327 -12.87 -15.38 6.35
CA GLN A 327 -11.47 -15.71 6.17
C GLN A 327 -11.30 -16.67 4.99
N ARG A 328 -10.44 -16.29 4.04
CA ARG A 328 -10.08 -17.10 2.86
C ARG A 328 -8.64 -16.87 2.47
N GLU A 329 -8.10 -17.75 1.65
CA GLU A 329 -6.82 -17.51 0.97
C GLU A 329 -6.99 -16.47 -0.15
N ARG A 330 -5.96 -15.64 -0.34
CA ARG A 330 -5.91 -14.58 -1.34
C ARG A 330 -6.16 -15.14 -2.75
N ASP A 331 -5.36 -16.13 -3.16
CA ASP A 331 -5.26 -16.59 -4.56
C ASP A 331 -6.17 -17.78 -4.92
N LEU A 332 -7.39 -17.84 -4.36
CA LEU A 332 -8.33 -18.90 -4.76
C LEU A 332 -8.89 -18.65 -6.15
N ALA A 333 -9.13 -19.73 -6.90
CA ALA A 333 -9.77 -19.68 -8.21
C ALA A 333 -11.10 -18.89 -8.16
N PRO A 334 -11.48 -18.17 -9.24
CA PRO A 334 -12.65 -17.28 -9.25
C PRO A 334 -13.97 -17.97 -8.88
N ASN A 335 -14.11 -19.26 -9.22
CA ASN A 335 -15.27 -20.07 -8.88
C ASN A 335 -15.24 -20.61 -7.44
N ILE A 336 -14.19 -20.38 -6.66
CA ILE A 336 -14.09 -20.71 -5.24
C ILE A 336 -14.23 -19.41 -4.43
N LEU A 337 -15.48 -18.97 -4.27
CA LEU A 337 -15.76 -17.79 -3.47
C LEU A 337 -15.79 -18.06 -1.95
N GLY A 338 -15.44 -17.03 -1.20
CA GLY A 338 -15.60 -17.00 0.24
C GLY A 338 -14.78 -18.02 1.04
N GLY A 339 -15.18 -18.27 2.28
CA GLY A 339 -14.38 -19.06 3.21
C GLY A 339 -15.09 -19.35 4.52
N VAL A 340 -14.34 -19.37 5.61
CA VAL A 340 -14.85 -19.64 6.95
C VAL A 340 -15.32 -18.34 7.61
N LEU A 341 -16.47 -18.39 8.29
CA LEU A 341 -16.95 -17.27 9.10
C LEU A 341 -16.12 -17.17 10.38
N VAL A 342 -15.56 -16.00 10.64
CA VAL A 342 -14.75 -15.72 11.82
C VAL A 342 -15.22 -14.47 12.53
N THR A 343 -15.13 -14.47 13.85
CA THR A 343 -15.20 -13.24 14.66
C THR A 343 -13.80 -12.68 14.82
N LEU A 344 -13.65 -11.36 14.81
CA LEU A 344 -12.36 -10.66 14.87
C LEU A 344 -12.33 -9.60 15.99
N ASP A 345 -11.25 -9.59 16.78
CA ASP A 345 -11.00 -8.63 17.87
C ASP A 345 -9.84 -7.68 17.52
N ILE A 346 -10.15 -6.62 16.78
CA ILE A 346 -9.18 -5.58 16.41
C ILE A 346 -8.91 -4.58 17.54
N ASN A 347 -9.71 -4.59 18.60
CA ASN A 347 -9.57 -3.65 19.71
C ASN A 347 -8.44 -4.08 20.64
N ASN A 348 -8.30 -5.38 20.88
CA ASN A 348 -7.27 -5.92 21.76
C ASN A 348 -6.01 -6.39 21.03
N TYR A 349 -6.06 -6.55 19.70
CA TYR A 349 -4.96 -7.09 18.88
C TYR A 349 -4.61 -6.17 17.70
N ILE A 350 -3.36 -6.28 17.25
CA ILE A 350 -2.85 -5.65 16.01
C ILE A 350 -2.47 -6.69 14.96
N ASP A 351 -2.33 -7.94 15.37
CA ASP A 351 -1.96 -9.07 14.54
C ASP A 351 -2.54 -10.34 15.20
N ARG A 352 -2.66 -11.44 14.45
CA ARG A 352 -3.33 -12.69 14.86
C ARG A 352 -2.96 -13.14 16.27
N ASN A 353 -1.68 -13.07 16.63
CA ASN A 353 -1.19 -13.51 17.94
C ASN A 353 -0.52 -12.38 18.72
N THR A 354 -0.73 -11.12 18.32
CA THR A 354 -0.08 -9.97 18.92
C THR A 354 -1.11 -9.03 19.53
N PRO A 355 -1.25 -9.06 20.86
CA PRO A 355 -2.07 -8.08 21.56
C PRO A 355 -1.48 -6.67 21.43
N THR A 356 -2.35 -5.68 21.48
CA THR A 356 -1.99 -4.28 21.76
C THR A 356 -1.19 -4.19 23.06
N PHE A 357 -0.32 -3.18 23.18
CA PHE A 357 0.47 -2.98 24.39
C PHE A 357 -0.39 -2.92 25.66
N THR A 358 -1.51 -2.19 25.61
CA THR A 358 -2.46 -2.07 26.73
C THR A 358 -3.10 -3.39 27.17
N ASN A 359 -3.17 -4.37 26.27
CA ASN A 359 -3.72 -5.71 26.51
C ASN A 359 -2.63 -6.80 26.49
N SER A 360 -1.38 -6.43 26.79
CA SER A 360 -0.27 -7.38 26.87
C SER A 360 -0.58 -8.57 27.80
N GLY A 361 -0.28 -9.78 27.31
CA GLY A 361 -0.51 -11.03 28.06
C GLY A 361 -1.74 -11.83 27.65
N LEU A 362 -2.59 -11.33 26.73
CA LEU A 362 -3.59 -12.17 26.08
C LEU A 362 -2.92 -13.28 25.26
N LEU A 363 -3.48 -14.50 25.31
CA LEU A 363 -2.90 -15.70 24.69
C LEU A 363 -3.78 -16.29 23.57
N ALA A 364 -5.06 -15.92 23.51
CA ALA A 364 -5.94 -16.34 22.43
C ALA A 364 -5.56 -15.63 21.13
N PRO A 365 -5.84 -16.20 19.95
CA PRO A 365 -5.71 -15.48 18.71
C PRO A 365 -6.78 -14.38 18.57
N ALA A 366 -6.50 -13.36 17.77
CA ALA A 366 -7.38 -12.23 17.49
C ALA A 366 -8.68 -12.64 16.79
N PHE A 367 -8.71 -13.80 16.11
CA PHE A 367 -9.91 -14.31 15.48
C PHE A 367 -10.30 -15.68 16.01
N SER A 368 -11.61 -15.97 15.96
CA SER A 368 -12.18 -17.27 16.32
C SER A 368 -13.22 -17.70 15.28
N PRO A 369 -13.20 -18.97 14.80
CA PRO A 369 -14.26 -19.49 13.95
C PRO A 369 -15.62 -19.32 14.62
N LEU A 370 -16.62 -18.85 13.86
CA LEU A 370 -17.98 -18.70 14.35
C LEU A 370 -18.64 -20.08 14.62
N LEU A 371 -18.28 -21.08 13.81
CA LEU A 371 -18.83 -22.43 13.82
C LEU A 371 -17.75 -23.47 14.13
N ASN A 372 -18.12 -24.55 14.82
CA ASN A 372 -17.24 -25.71 15.01
C ASN A 372 -17.36 -26.69 13.84
N THR A 373 -17.13 -26.19 12.62
CA THR A 373 -17.25 -26.92 11.34
C THR A 373 -15.90 -26.99 10.63
N THR A 374 -15.75 -27.97 9.74
CA THR A 374 -14.60 -28.13 8.86
C THR A 374 -14.82 -27.35 7.56
N VAL A 375 -14.44 -26.07 7.60
CA VAL A 375 -14.35 -25.20 6.42
C VAL A 375 -12.91 -24.80 6.24
N TYR A 376 -12.34 -25.09 5.08
CA TYR A 376 -10.97 -24.74 4.75
C TYR A 376 -10.90 -23.39 4.06
N THR A 377 -9.88 -22.60 4.41
CA THR A 377 -9.61 -21.29 3.80
C THR A 377 -8.92 -21.40 2.44
N ASP A 378 -8.31 -22.54 2.13
CA ASP A 378 -7.55 -22.83 0.90
C ASP A 378 -8.41 -23.61 -0.12
N ASP A 379 -7.82 -24.14 -1.20
CA ASP A 379 -8.52 -24.84 -2.30
C ASP A 379 -9.07 -26.24 -1.93
N ARG A 380 -8.82 -26.73 -0.71
CA ARG A 380 -9.29 -28.05 -0.27
C ARG A 380 -10.82 -28.13 -0.27
N LEU A 381 -11.32 -29.35 -0.50
CA LEU A 381 -12.74 -29.67 -0.34
C LEU A 381 -13.18 -29.45 1.11
N SER A 382 -14.04 -28.46 1.34
CA SER A 382 -14.58 -28.10 2.66
C SER A 382 -15.80 -28.95 2.99
N PRO A 383 -15.71 -30.00 3.85
CA PRO A 383 -16.80 -30.96 4.05
C PRO A 383 -18.13 -30.34 4.48
N ASP A 384 -18.08 -29.22 5.21
CA ASP A 384 -19.25 -28.51 5.72
C ASP A 384 -19.66 -27.31 4.82
N GLY A 385 -19.16 -27.26 3.59
CA GLY A 385 -19.45 -26.22 2.60
C GLY A 385 -18.65 -24.94 2.78
N ARG A 386 -18.98 -23.90 2.00
CA ARG A 386 -18.31 -22.58 2.01
C ARG A 386 -19.32 -21.46 2.07
N PHE A 387 -18.95 -20.36 2.74
CA PHE A 387 -19.77 -19.15 2.84
C PHE A 387 -19.18 -18.05 1.96
N SER A 388 -19.98 -17.40 1.12
CA SER A 388 -19.54 -16.26 0.29
C SER A 388 -20.03 -14.91 0.80
N SER A 389 -21.03 -14.87 1.68
CA SER A 389 -21.51 -13.66 2.33
C SER A 389 -22.32 -14.04 3.59
N ALA A 390 -22.31 -13.18 4.61
CA ALA A 390 -23.12 -13.35 5.81
C ALA A 390 -23.59 -12.01 6.36
N ARG A 391 -24.82 -11.96 6.89
CA ARG A 391 -25.39 -10.81 7.59
C ARG A 391 -26.07 -11.29 8.88
N PRO A 392 -25.66 -10.80 10.07
CA PRO A 392 -26.34 -11.12 11.32
C PRO A 392 -27.75 -10.53 11.33
N LEU A 393 -28.69 -11.18 12.02
CA LEU A 393 -30.04 -10.65 12.26
C LEU A 393 -30.06 -9.85 13.57
N ASN A 394 -30.69 -8.67 13.56
CA ASN A 394 -30.85 -7.81 14.74
C ASN A 394 -32.16 -8.08 15.50
N ASP A 395 -32.41 -9.34 15.84
CA ASP A 395 -33.64 -9.79 16.53
C ASP A 395 -33.37 -10.42 17.91
N GLY A 396 -32.12 -10.32 18.38
CA GLY A 396 -31.66 -10.90 19.64
C GLY A 396 -31.50 -12.43 19.61
N THR A 397 -31.54 -13.04 18.43
CA THR A 397 -31.21 -14.45 18.21
C THR A 397 -29.80 -14.59 17.65
N GLN A 398 -29.25 -15.81 17.63
CA GLN A 398 -27.96 -16.09 16.98
C GLN A 398 -28.18 -16.58 15.55
N ARG A 399 -28.90 -15.80 14.76
CA ARG A 399 -29.25 -16.13 13.38
C ARG A 399 -28.58 -15.20 12.39
N TYR A 400 -28.25 -15.76 11.23
CA TYR A 400 -27.55 -15.08 10.13
C TYR A 400 -28.22 -15.42 8.81
N LEU A 401 -28.38 -14.43 7.93
CA LEU A 401 -28.64 -14.68 6.52
C LEU A 401 -27.29 -14.91 5.84
N VAL A 402 -27.12 -16.04 5.16
CA VAL A 402 -25.86 -16.40 4.54
C VAL A 402 -26.04 -16.81 3.09
N SER A 403 -25.05 -16.51 2.26
CA SER A 403 -24.83 -17.26 1.04
C SER A 403 -23.89 -18.43 1.32
N TRP A 404 -24.34 -19.64 1.03
CA TRP A 404 -23.61 -20.87 1.31
C TRP A 404 -23.78 -21.89 0.19
N SER A 405 -22.69 -22.58 -0.14
CA SER A 405 -22.68 -23.71 -1.08
C SER A 405 -22.27 -24.99 -0.36
N PRO A 406 -23.02 -26.11 -0.54
CA PRO A 406 -22.55 -27.41 -0.11
C PRO A 406 -21.31 -27.82 -0.93
N CYS A 407 -20.41 -28.58 -0.31
CA CYS A 407 -19.29 -29.18 -1.00
C CYS A 407 -19.71 -30.51 -1.64
N LEU A 408 -19.76 -30.52 -2.97
CA LEU A 408 -20.20 -31.64 -3.78
C LEU A 408 -19.05 -32.12 -4.67
N VAL A 409 -18.99 -33.44 -4.88
CA VAL A 409 -18.04 -34.07 -5.81
C VAL A 409 -18.76 -35.01 -6.77
N ALA A 410 -18.19 -35.18 -7.96
CA ALA A 410 -18.71 -36.11 -8.96
C ALA A 410 -18.60 -37.57 -8.46
N VAL A 411 -19.65 -38.37 -8.67
CA VAL A 411 -19.66 -39.79 -8.26
C VAL A 411 -18.80 -40.68 -9.18
N ASN A 412 -18.55 -40.29 -10.44
CA ASN A 412 -17.81 -41.10 -11.43
C ASN A 412 -16.83 -40.28 -12.30
N ASP A 413 -16.44 -39.08 -11.91
CA ASP A 413 -15.58 -38.16 -12.71
C ASP A 413 -16.12 -37.85 -14.13
N GLU A 414 -17.43 -37.99 -14.34
CA GLU A 414 -18.10 -37.61 -15.60
C GLU A 414 -18.94 -36.34 -15.40
N PRO A 415 -18.97 -35.41 -16.37
CA PRO A 415 -19.64 -34.10 -16.23
C PRO A 415 -21.14 -34.17 -15.90
N ASP A 416 -21.82 -35.25 -16.32
CA ASP A 416 -23.25 -35.49 -16.10
C ASP A 416 -23.54 -36.47 -14.94
N ALA A 417 -22.52 -36.86 -14.17
CA ALA A 417 -22.70 -37.81 -13.07
C ALA A 417 -23.51 -37.20 -11.92
N ALA A 418 -24.25 -38.05 -11.20
CA ALA A 418 -24.82 -37.65 -9.92
C ALA A 418 -23.71 -37.12 -9.00
N SER A 419 -24.01 -36.09 -8.21
CA SER A 419 -23.09 -35.53 -7.21
C SER A 419 -23.34 -36.15 -5.84
N THR A 420 -22.29 -36.23 -5.02
CA THR A 420 -22.37 -36.66 -3.61
C THR A 420 -21.68 -35.62 -2.72
N PRO A 421 -22.09 -35.44 -1.45
CA PRO A 421 -21.35 -34.63 -0.49
C PRO A 421 -19.89 -35.07 -0.39
N CYS A 422 -18.96 -34.10 -0.37
CA CYS A 422 -17.54 -34.40 -0.32
C CYS A 422 -17.11 -35.01 1.03
N SER A 423 -17.90 -34.85 2.09
CA SER A 423 -17.74 -35.59 3.35
C SER A 423 -17.84 -37.11 3.18
N LEU A 424 -18.53 -37.59 2.14
CA LEU A 424 -18.65 -39.01 1.80
C LEU A 424 -17.58 -39.48 0.80
N ASN A 425 -16.99 -38.55 0.05
CA ASN A 425 -15.91 -38.81 -0.90
C ASN A 425 -14.88 -37.65 -0.88
N PRO A 426 -13.97 -37.62 0.10
CA PRO A 426 -13.08 -36.47 0.34
C PRO A 426 -11.96 -36.32 -0.70
N ASN A 427 -11.83 -37.25 -1.65
CA ASN A 427 -10.86 -37.20 -2.73
C ASN A 427 -11.53 -37.14 -4.11
N GLY A 428 -12.82 -36.84 -4.17
CA GLY A 428 -13.55 -36.72 -5.43
C GLY A 428 -13.24 -35.42 -6.16
N THR A 429 -13.52 -35.38 -7.47
CA THR A 429 -13.42 -34.16 -8.25
C THR A 429 -14.53 -33.19 -7.87
N ALA A 430 -14.19 -31.96 -7.47
CA ALA A 430 -15.15 -30.90 -7.16
C ALA A 430 -16.06 -30.65 -8.37
N VAL A 431 -17.36 -30.45 -8.12
CA VAL A 431 -18.26 -29.88 -9.13
C VAL A 431 -18.38 -28.37 -8.92
N ASP A 432 -18.90 -27.66 -9.92
CA ASP A 432 -19.18 -26.23 -9.80
C ASP A 432 -20.02 -25.94 -8.55
N PRO A 433 -19.72 -24.85 -7.82
CA PRO A 433 -20.47 -24.49 -6.63
C PRO A 433 -21.92 -24.13 -6.97
N ALA A 434 -22.81 -24.35 -6.01
CA ALA A 434 -24.21 -24.00 -6.12
C ALA A 434 -24.60 -23.18 -4.88
N TYR A 435 -24.10 -21.93 -4.84
CA TYR A 435 -24.42 -21.00 -3.76
C TYR A 435 -25.92 -20.72 -3.74
N GLY A 436 -26.54 -20.95 -2.59
CA GLY A 436 -27.92 -20.55 -2.31
C GLY A 436 -27.96 -19.61 -1.11
N ILE A 437 -29.16 -19.13 -0.78
CA ILE A 437 -29.39 -18.26 0.37
C ILE A 437 -30.02 -19.09 1.48
N TRP A 438 -29.44 -19.01 2.66
CA TRP A 438 -29.81 -19.83 3.81
C TRP A 438 -29.98 -18.96 5.06
N LEU A 439 -30.90 -19.37 5.92
CA LEU A 439 -30.93 -18.95 7.30
C LEU A 439 -30.05 -19.91 8.11
N LEU A 440 -28.96 -19.37 8.65
CA LEU A 440 -28.07 -20.07 9.58
C LEU A 440 -28.49 -19.72 11.01
N ASP A 441 -28.74 -20.74 11.82
CA ASP A 441 -29.01 -20.62 13.27
C ASP A 441 -27.90 -21.33 14.04
N ILE A 442 -27.23 -20.61 14.95
CA ILE A 442 -26.08 -21.08 15.70
C ILE A 442 -26.34 -21.16 17.21
N ASP A 443 -27.60 -21.28 17.63
CA ASP A 443 -27.95 -21.48 19.04
C ASP A 443 -27.13 -22.61 19.72
N ASP A 444 -26.74 -23.65 18.96
CA ASP A 444 -25.62 -24.53 19.28
C ASP A 444 -24.57 -24.49 18.15
N PRO A 445 -23.39 -23.88 18.34
CA PRO A 445 -22.36 -23.78 17.30
C PRO A 445 -21.71 -25.14 16.93
N ASN A 446 -22.01 -26.21 17.67
CA ASN A 446 -21.58 -27.58 17.32
C ASN A 446 -22.60 -28.33 16.47
N ASP A 447 -23.85 -27.86 16.40
CA ASP A 447 -24.92 -28.42 15.59
C ASP A 447 -25.69 -27.28 14.91
N PRO A 448 -25.02 -26.49 14.05
CA PRO A 448 -25.65 -25.36 13.38
C PRO A 448 -26.74 -25.83 12.44
N LEU A 449 -27.84 -25.09 12.39
CA LEU A 449 -28.96 -25.42 11.54
C LEU A 449 -28.99 -24.49 10.32
N LEU A 450 -29.11 -25.08 9.13
CA LEU A 450 -29.16 -24.37 7.85
C LEU A 450 -30.51 -24.62 7.17
N GLN A 451 -31.35 -23.59 7.12
CA GLN A 451 -32.63 -23.64 6.40
C GLN A 451 -32.52 -22.93 5.05
N PRO A 452 -32.87 -23.60 3.92
CA PRO A 452 -32.83 -22.95 2.61
C PRO A 452 -33.95 -21.90 2.49
N ILE A 453 -33.59 -20.71 2.00
CA ILE A 453 -34.52 -19.65 1.59
C ILE A 453 -34.60 -19.63 0.07
N VAL A 454 -33.45 -19.57 -0.61
CA VAL A 454 -33.32 -19.67 -2.07
C VAL A 454 -32.33 -20.78 -2.39
N LEU A 455 -32.75 -21.76 -3.19
CA LEU A 455 -31.88 -22.89 -3.55
C LEU A 455 -30.86 -22.45 -4.60
N GLY A 456 -29.63 -22.95 -4.48
CA GLY A 456 -28.60 -22.74 -5.50
C GLY A 456 -28.93 -23.41 -6.82
N GLU A 457 -28.45 -22.81 -7.91
CA GLU A 457 -28.68 -23.26 -9.29
C GLU A 457 -27.33 -23.56 -9.96
N THR A 458 -27.26 -24.62 -10.78
CA THR A 458 -26.03 -24.92 -11.54
C THR A 458 -25.69 -23.79 -12.51
N GLY A 459 -24.41 -23.41 -12.57
CA GLY A 459 -23.92 -22.33 -13.43
C GLY A 459 -24.13 -20.92 -12.87
N PHE A 460 -24.75 -20.80 -11.68
CA PHE A 460 -24.99 -19.52 -11.03
C PHE A 460 -24.50 -19.53 -9.59
N MET A 461 -24.21 -18.33 -9.09
CA MET A 461 -23.93 -18.08 -7.69
C MET A 461 -24.81 -16.97 -7.18
N PHE A 462 -25.28 -17.14 -5.96
CA PHE A 462 -26.01 -16.11 -5.22
C PHE A 462 -25.00 -15.51 -4.24
N THR A 463 -24.67 -14.23 -4.38
CA THR A 463 -23.65 -13.54 -3.59
C THR A 463 -24.26 -12.30 -2.91
N ASP A 464 -23.46 -11.60 -2.12
CA ASP A 464 -23.81 -10.30 -1.52
C ASP A 464 -25.23 -10.28 -0.91
N VAL A 465 -25.44 -11.01 0.18
CA VAL A 465 -26.78 -11.06 0.80
C VAL A 465 -26.98 -9.84 1.68
N MET A 466 -28.19 -9.27 1.69
CA MET A 466 -28.54 -8.12 2.55
C MET A 466 -29.94 -8.26 3.12
N ILE A 467 -30.13 -7.78 4.36
CA ILE A 467 -31.42 -7.77 5.06
C ILE A 467 -31.86 -6.32 5.27
N ALA A 468 -33.13 -6.02 4.96
CA ALA A 468 -33.72 -4.71 5.14
C ALA A 468 -34.24 -4.46 6.56
N GLU A 469 -33.39 -4.67 7.57
CA GLU A 469 -33.73 -4.44 8.98
C GLU A 469 -33.25 -3.08 9.49
N THR A 470 -33.94 -2.58 10.52
CA THR A 470 -33.51 -1.36 11.20
C THR A 470 -32.37 -1.69 12.17
N ARG A 471 -31.28 -0.91 12.07
CA ARG A 471 -30.12 -0.95 12.97
C ARG A 471 -29.90 0.39 13.65
N GLU A 472 -29.07 0.40 14.68
CA GLU A 472 -28.62 1.64 15.30
C GLU A 472 -27.70 2.38 14.31
N GLU A 473 -27.99 3.66 14.07
CA GLU A 473 -27.15 4.52 13.26
C GLU A 473 -25.89 4.89 14.03
N ALA A 474 -24.72 4.73 13.41
CA ALA A 474 -23.46 5.12 14.01
C ALA A 474 -23.44 6.64 14.28
N ALA A 475 -22.71 7.07 15.31
CA ALA A 475 -22.57 8.50 15.58
C ALA A 475 -21.65 9.14 14.54
N PHE A 476 -22.01 10.33 14.03
CA PHE A 476 -21.06 11.14 13.27
C PHE A 476 -19.97 11.68 14.21
N VAL A 477 -18.71 11.37 13.93
CA VAL A 477 -17.57 11.83 14.73
C VAL A 477 -16.72 12.79 13.92
N LEU A 478 -16.63 14.03 14.40
CA LEU A 478 -15.62 14.98 13.95
C LEU A 478 -14.28 14.60 14.62
N PRO A 479 -13.16 14.61 13.88
CA PRO A 479 -11.86 14.45 14.50
C PRO A 479 -11.63 15.60 15.49
N PRO A 480 -10.81 15.37 16.53
CA PRO A 480 -10.30 16.44 17.36
C PRO A 480 -9.60 17.47 16.46
N SER A 481 -10.11 18.70 16.40
CA SER A 481 -9.39 19.77 15.72
C SER A 481 -8.43 20.42 16.69
N ASP A 482 -7.14 20.28 16.43
CA ASP A 482 -6.22 21.27 16.94
C ASP A 482 -6.44 22.54 16.13
N ASN A 483 -6.99 23.56 16.79
CA ASN A 483 -7.41 24.79 16.14
C ASN A 483 -6.16 25.67 15.89
N PHE A 484 -5.31 25.27 14.97
CA PHE A 484 -4.21 26.08 14.47
C PHE A 484 -4.71 26.86 13.27
N ALA A 485 -4.89 28.18 13.44
CA ALA A 485 -5.35 29.06 12.38
C ALA A 485 -4.28 29.14 11.28
N ASP A 486 -4.45 28.39 10.20
CA ASP A 486 -3.68 28.61 8.98
C ASP A 486 -4.21 29.87 8.26
N ILE A 487 -3.51 30.99 8.41
CA ILE A 487 -3.89 32.26 7.79
C ILE A 487 -3.83 32.21 6.25
N ASP A 488 -3.14 31.23 5.69
CA ASP A 488 -2.86 31.10 4.25
C ASP A 488 -3.64 29.96 3.57
N ASN A 489 -4.47 29.22 4.32
CA ASN A 489 -5.34 28.17 3.81
C ASN A 489 -4.59 27.06 3.03
N GLN A 490 -3.35 26.76 3.42
CA GLN A 490 -2.54 25.70 2.81
C GLN A 490 -2.85 24.35 3.50
N PRO A 491 -3.02 23.24 2.76
CA PRO A 491 -3.29 21.93 3.35
C PRO A 491 -2.04 21.39 4.06
N ARG A 492 -1.98 21.54 5.39
CA ARG A 492 -0.87 21.12 6.25
C ARG A 492 -1.36 20.33 7.46
N ALA A 493 -0.47 19.54 8.04
CA ALA A 493 -0.68 18.78 9.26
C ALA A 493 0.57 18.82 10.14
N ILE A 494 0.50 18.29 11.35
CA ILE A 494 1.62 18.20 12.29
C ILE A 494 2.00 16.73 12.48
N LEU A 495 3.27 16.42 12.25
CA LEU A 495 3.87 15.16 12.66
C LEU A 495 4.59 15.39 14.00
N ASN A 496 4.26 14.58 15.01
CA ASN A 496 4.91 14.58 16.32
C ASN A 496 5.48 13.18 16.63
N ILE A 497 6.77 13.09 16.90
CA ILE A 497 7.48 11.86 17.27
C ILE A 497 8.16 12.11 18.62
N ASP A 498 7.80 11.34 19.65
CA ASP A 498 8.33 11.56 21.00
C ASP A 498 9.86 11.38 21.04
N SER A 499 10.41 10.36 20.36
CA SER A 499 11.84 10.31 20.03
C SER A 499 12.18 9.33 18.91
N ILE A 500 13.09 9.71 18.02
CA ILE A 500 13.68 8.79 17.02
C ILE A 500 14.64 7.76 17.63
N TYR A 501 15.05 7.94 18.89
CA TYR A 501 15.88 6.97 19.64
C TYR A 501 15.03 6.04 20.51
N ASP A 502 13.72 6.18 20.48
CA ASP A 502 12.80 5.23 21.05
C ASP A 502 12.53 4.13 20.02
N LEU A 503 12.97 2.90 20.31
CA LEU A 503 12.70 1.72 19.49
C LEU A 503 11.79 0.76 20.26
N ASP A 504 10.50 0.77 19.94
CA ASP A 504 9.45 -0.04 20.60
C ASP A 504 9.45 0.13 22.15
N GLY A 505 9.55 1.38 22.62
CA GLY A 505 9.56 1.74 24.06
C GLY A 505 10.94 1.65 24.72
N ILE A 506 12.01 1.42 23.95
CA ILE A 506 13.38 1.26 24.45
C ILE A 506 14.27 2.40 23.95
N ASP A 507 14.92 3.09 24.89
CA ASP A 507 15.95 4.08 24.59
C ASP A 507 17.23 3.42 24.03
N ILE A 508 17.50 3.63 22.75
CA ILE A 508 18.71 3.17 22.04
C ILE A 508 19.78 4.25 21.88
N SER A 509 19.59 5.44 22.46
CA SER A 509 20.57 6.52 22.37
C SER A 509 21.87 6.19 23.11
N THR A 510 22.99 6.69 22.61
CA THR A 510 24.29 6.45 23.24
C THR A 510 24.42 7.30 24.50
N GLY A 511 24.35 6.68 25.67
CA GLY A 511 24.43 7.39 26.96
C GLY A 511 23.08 7.82 27.53
N GLY A 512 21.98 7.64 26.78
CA GLY A 512 20.61 7.87 27.22
C GLY A 512 20.03 9.24 26.84
N LEU A 513 18.72 9.30 26.67
CA LEU A 513 18.00 10.50 26.21
C LEU A 513 18.19 11.72 27.13
N VAL A 514 18.22 11.49 28.44
CA VAL A 514 18.46 12.54 29.44
C VAL A 514 19.86 13.15 29.28
N ALA A 515 20.86 12.34 28.91
CA ALA A 515 22.22 12.81 28.67
C ALA A 515 22.33 13.56 27.33
N HIS A 516 21.59 13.12 26.31
CA HIS A 516 21.47 13.81 25.03
C HIS A 516 20.81 15.20 25.17
N ALA A 517 19.80 15.32 26.03
CA ALA A 517 19.09 16.57 26.30
C ALA A 517 19.90 17.60 27.12
N ASP A 518 21.02 17.20 27.73
CA ASP A 518 21.90 18.08 28.52
C ASP A 518 23.21 18.37 27.74
N PRO A 519 23.40 19.59 27.20
CA PRO A 519 24.57 19.93 26.39
C PRO A 519 25.90 19.91 27.16
N THR A 520 25.87 19.86 28.50
CA THR A 520 27.07 19.71 29.33
C THR A 520 27.51 18.26 29.49
N ILE A 521 26.62 17.30 29.19
CA ILE A 521 26.89 15.86 29.23
C ILE A 521 27.20 15.36 27.82
N THR A 522 26.31 15.63 26.87
CA THR A 522 26.48 15.29 25.45
C THR A 522 26.59 16.56 24.64
N HIS A 523 27.76 16.82 24.06
CA HIS A 523 27.93 18.01 23.22
C HIS A 523 27.03 17.91 21.98
N PRO A 524 26.21 18.93 21.62
CA PRO A 524 25.24 18.79 20.55
C PRO A 524 25.84 18.39 19.19
N SER A 525 27.09 18.77 18.91
CA SER A 525 27.78 18.38 17.67
C SER A 525 28.12 16.88 17.57
N THR A 526 28.07 16.11 18.66
CA THR A 526 28.35 14.66 18.64
C THR A 526 27.08 13.82 18.46
N ILE A 527 25.90 14.45 18.50
CA ILE A 527 24.63 13.79 18.22
C ILE A 527 24.47 13.67 16.71
N ASN A 528 24.51 12.44 16.19
CA ASN A 528 24.56 12.18 14.74
C ASN A 528 23.26 12.50 14.01
N ALA A 529 22.10 12.16 14.58
CA ALA A 529 20.81 12.42 13.96
C ALA A 529 20.51 13.92 14.04
N LYS A 530 20.27 14.56 12.89
CA LYS A 530 20.04 16.01 12.79
C LYS A 530 18.71 16.37 12.16
N PHE A 531 18.26 15.59 11.18
CA PHE A 531 17.05 15.91 10.45
C PHE A 531 16.20 14.67 10.18
N LEU A 532 14.88 14.89 10.16
CA LEU A 532 13.90 13.96 9.62
C LEU A 532 13.60 14.38 8.19
N ARG A 533 14.03 13.59 7.21
CA ARG A 533 13.68 13.76 5.79
C ARG A 533 12.26 13.24 5.54
N LEU A 534 11.47 14.00 4.79
CA LEU A 534 10.16 13.63 4.29
C LEU A 534 10.25 13.27 2.79
N VAL A 535 9.79 12.09 2.39
CA VAL A 535 9.90 11.59 1.00
C VAL A 535 8.52 11.23 0.46
N LYS A 536 8.10 11.85 -0.65
CA LYS A 536 6.83 11.57 -1.34
C LYS A 536 6.98 10.40 -2.33
N GLY A 537 5.94 9.56 -2.41
CA GLY A 537 5.75 8.62 -3.52
C GLY A 537 5.25 9.35 -4.78
N VAL A 538 5.90 9.12 -5.92
CA VAL A 538 5.45 9.68 -7.20
C VAL A 538 4.53 8.66 -7.86
N SER A 539 3.26 9.04 -8.03
CA SER A 539 2.29 8.25 -8.78
C SER A 539 2.72 8.15 -10.24
N ILE A 540 2.53 6.98 -10.83
CA ILE A 540 2.87 6.69 -12.22
C ILE A 540 1.60 6.81 -13.08
N PRO A 541 1.62 7.57 -14.19
CA PRO A 541 0.48 7.71 -15.09
C PRO A 541 0.30 6.47 -15.96
N ASP A 542 -0.91 6.25 -16.47
CA ASP A 542 -1.15 5.31 -17.58
C ASP A 542 -0.37 5.72 -18.85
N GLU A 543 0.06 4.76 -19.66
CA GLU A 543 0.82 5.02 -20.89
C GLU A 543 0.04 5.87 -21.92
N SER A 544 -1.30 5.85 -21.88
CA SER A 544 -2.13 6.75 -22.69
C SER A 544 -1.98 8.23 -22.32
N ILE A 545 -1.44 8.53 -21.14
CA ILE A 545 -1.11 9.87 -20.68
C ILE A 545 0.36 10.19 -20.94
N HIS A 546 1.27 9.28 -20.59
CA HIS A 546 2.71 9.41 -20.84
C HIS A 546 3.38 8.03 -20.86
N GLU A 547 3.93 7.65 -22.01
CA GLU A 547 4.61 6.38 -22.23
C GLU A 547 6.12 6.54 -21.96
N PHE A 548 6.72 5.63 -21.19
CA PHE A 548 8.16 5.60 -20.96
C PHE A 548 8.66 4.18 -20.71
N GLU A 549 9.92 3.93 -21.09
CA GLU A 549 10.53 2.61 -20.93
C GLU A 549 10.87 2.31 -19.44
N ASN A 550 10.67 1.07 -18.97
CA ASN A 550 11.10 0.62 -17.62
C ASN A 550 12.56 0.93 -17.25
N SER A 551 13.45 1.14 -18.23
CA SER A 551 14.81 1.64 -18.02
C SER A 551 14.84 2.97 -17.27
N ALA A 552 13.75 3.75 -17.29
CA ALA A 552 13.60 5.02 -16.57
C ALA A 552 13.56 4.87 -15.03
N PHE A 553 13.09 3.75 -14.49
CA PHE A 553 13.22 3.48 -13.05
C PHE A 553 14.69 3.29 -12.67
N GLY A 554 15.51 2.81 -13.61
CA GLY A 554 16.92 2.57 -13.38
C GLY A 554 17.22 1.09 -13.13
N VAL A 555 18.19 0.81 -12.27
CA VAL A 555 18.66 -0.55 -11.99
C VAL A 555 17.73 -1.37 -11.08
N SER A 556 16.68 -0.74 -10.53
CA SER A 556 15.64 -1.38 -9.71
C SER A 556 14.37 -0.53 -9.72
N SER A 557 13.23 -1.15 -10.03
CA SER A 557 11.89 -0.54 -9.95
C SER A 557 11.19 -0.77 -8.62
N ALA A 558 11.81 -1.48 -7.67
CA ALA A 558 11.18 -1.84 -6.40
C ALA A 558 10.67 -0.61 -5.65
N GLN A 559 11.47 0.46 -5.64
CA GLN A 559 11.14 1.71 -4.93
C GLN A 559 10.31 2.67 -5.78
N LEU A 560 10.07 2.40 -7.06
CA LEU A 560 9.47 3.33 -8.02
C LEU A 560 10.09 4.74 -7.92
N MET A 561 9.44 5.75 -8.49
CA MET A 561 9.90 7.14 -8.47
C MET A 561 9.58 7.84 -7.12
N ARG A 562 10.50 8.70 -6.64
CA ARG A 562 10.43 9.35 -5.32
C ARG A 562 10.91 10.80 -5.38
N GLU A 563 10.32 11.64 -4.54
CA GLU A 563 10.72 13.06 -4.40
C GLU A 563 10.90 13.43 -2.94
N ILE A 564 11.82 14.35 -2.64
CA ILE A 564 11.99 14.84 -1.27
C ILE A 564 11.10 16.06 -1.07
N ILE A 565 10.28 16.04 -0.03
CA ILE A 565 9.41 17.14 0.38
C ILE A 565 10.22 18.20 1.15
N GLY A 566 11.14 17.74 1.99
CA GLY A 566 12.01 18.59 2.80
C GLY A 566 12.42 17.91 4.10
N TYR A 567 12.83 18.72 5.08
CA TYR A 567 13.46 18.32 6.32
C TYR A 567 12.84 19.02 7.52
N LEU A 568 12.65 18.26 8.61
CA LEU A 568 12.38 18.78 9.94
C LEU A 568 13.62 18.57 10.83
N PRO A 569 13.95 19.50 11.75
CA PRO A 569 15.03 19.28 12.70
C PRO A 569 14.65 18.19 13.71
N ILE A 570 15.66 17.42 14.12
CA ILE A 570 15.59 16.48 15.24
C ILE A 570 16.21 17.19 16.44
N GLU A 571 15.45 17.32 17.52
CA GLU A 571 15.94 17.93 18.75
C GLU A 571 16.93 16.99 19.49
N PRO A 572 17.74 17.49 20.46
CA PRO A 572 18.76 16.67 21.11
C PRO A 572 18.24 15.37 21.76
N ASP A 573 17.07 15.41 22.40
CA ASP A 573 16.37 14.22 22.95
C ASP A 573 15.76 13.29 21.89
N GLY A 574 16.02 13.54 20.61
CA GLY A 574 15.52 12.79 19.47
C GLY A 574 14.08 13.13 19.08
N SER A 575 13.40 14.03 19.78
CA SER A 575 12.01 14.40 19.45
C SER A 575 11.94 15.19 18.14
N VAL A 576 10.82 15.03 17.43
CA VAL A 576 10.53 15.75 16.18
C VAL A 576 9.10 16.24 16.21
N ARG A 577 8.89 17.54 15.94
CA ARG A 577 7.56 18.12 15.81
C ARG A 577 7.56 19.22 14.78
N GLY A 578 6.71 19.12 13.75
CA GLY A 578 6.60 20.19 12.76
C GLY A 578 5.59 19.96 11.64
N LEU A 579 5.50 20.96 10.76
CA LEU A 579 4.53 21.01 9.67
C LEU A 579 4.90 20.08 8.51
N VAL A 580 3.98 19.22 8.10
CA VAL A 580 4.08 18.33 6.93
C VAL A 580 2.95 18.63 5.93
N PRO A 581 3.07 18.27 4.63
CA PRO A 581 1.95 18.39 3.70
C PRO A 581 0.79 17.46 4.12
N ALA A 582 -0.43 17.97 4.08
CA ALA A 582 -1.63 17.13 4.24
C ALA A 582 -2.02 16.51 2.89
N ASN A 583 -2.76 15.40 2.93
CA ASN A 583 -3.29 14.70 1.75
C ASN A 583 -2.21 14.23 0.76
N VAL A 584 -0.98 14.03 1.24
CA VAL A 584 0.16 13.54 0.45
C VAL A 584 0.69 12.28 1.12
N PRO A 585 0.87 11.16 0.40
CA PRO A 585 1.54 9.99 0.94
C PRO A 585 3.04 10.25 1.05
N PHE A 586 3.61 10.04 2.22
CA PHE A 586 5.04 10.21 2.45
C PHE A 586 5.65 9.16 3.39
N LEU A 587 6.96 9.01 3.26
CA LEU A 587 7.84 8.22 4.10
C LEU A 587 8.75 9.16 4.91
N ILE A 588 9.36 8.63 5.96
CA ILE A 588 10.29 9.37 6.79
C ILE A 588 11.69 8.73 6.79
N SER A 589 12.74 9.52 7.00
CA SER A 589 14.10 9.00 7.16
C SER A 589 14.89 9.86 8.14
N VAL A 590 15.50 9.22 9.13
CA VAL A 590 16.44 9.88 10.05
C VAL A 590 17.77 10.04 9.33
N VAL A 591 18.25 11.28 9.22
CA VAL A 591 19.48 11.61 8.50
C VAL A 591 20.46 12.40 9.36
N ASP A 592 21.75 12.30 9.01
CA ASP A 592 22.83 13.03 9.65
C ASP A 592 22.94 14.50 9.18
N ALA A 593 23.96 15.21 9.70
CA ALA A 593 24.27 16.59 9.34
C ALA A 593 24.49 16.83 7.83
N ASN A 594 24.87 15.79 7.09
CA ASN A 594 25.13 15.85 5.64
C ASN A 594 23.96 15.33 4.81
N GLY A 595 22.83 15.00 5.46
CA GLY A 595 21.67 14.42 4.79
C GLY A 595 21.88 12.96 4.39
N LYS A 596 22.69 12.17 5.09
CA LYS A 596 22.78 10.73 4.82
C LYS A 596 21.91 9.94 5.78
N ARG A 597 21.10 8.99 5.28
CA ARG A 597 20.24 8.16 6.11
C ARG A 597 21.03 7.26 7.07
N LEU A 598 20.59 7.25 8.33
CA LEU A 598 21.24 6.54 9.44
C LEU A 598 20.64 5.17 9.74
N SER A 599 19.46 4.87 9.20
CA SER A 599 18.70 3.65 9.46
C SER A 599 18.33 2.91 8.17
N GLN A 600 17.67 1.75 8.33
CA GLN A 600 16.89 1.16 7.25
C GLN A 600 15.84 2.16 6.75
N ARG A 601 15.45 2.00 5.48
CA ARG A 601 14.42 2.80 4.85
C ARG A 601 13.08 2.49 5.51
N HIS A 602 12.32 3.52 5.87
CA HIS A 602 10.92 3.40 6.26
C HIS A 602 10.07 3.05 5.04
N GLN A 603 9.22 2.03 5.14
CA GLN A 603 8.44 1.48 4.02
C GLN A 603 6.97 1.31 4.41
N ASN A 604 6.32 2.39 4.87
CA ASN A 604 4.89 2.42 5.13
C ASN A 604 4.34 3.80 4.77
N TRP A 605 3.31 3.88 3.94
CA TRP A 605 2.76 5.16 3.50
C TRP A 605 2.02 5.87 4.63
N LEU A 606 2.59 6.98 5.11
CA LEU A 606 1.90 7.89 6.02
C LEU A 606 1.13 8.94 5.22
N SER A 607 -0.04 9.32 5.71
CA SER A 607 -0.82 10.44 5.18
C SER A 607 -1.60 11.07 6.32
N LEU A 608 -1.61 12.40 6.38
CA LEU A 608 -2.34 13.16 7.40
C LEU A 608 -3.40 14.03 6.72
N ALA A 609 -4.55 14.17 7.35
CA ALA A 609 -5.59 15.10 6.94
C ALA A 609 -5.21 16.56 7.30
N PRO A 610 -5.82 17.56 6.64
CA PRO A 610 -5.59 18.96 6.99
C PRO A 610 -5.90 19.25 8.45
N ASN A 611 -4.98 19.94 9.14
CA ASN A 611 -5.04 20.29 10.56
C ASN A 611 -5.04 19.09 11.53
N GLU A 612 -4.62 17.92 11.08
CA GLU A 612 -4.37 16.77 11.95
C GLU A 612 -3.02 16.90 12.67
N THR A 613 -2.96 16.41 13.91
CA THR A 613 -1.69 16.09 14.59
C THR A 613 -1.57 14.58 14.70
N MET A 614 -0.61 13.97 14.00
CA MET A 614 -0.29 12.55 14.17
C MET A 614 0.81 12.38 15.21
N GLN A 615 0.59 11.49 16.17
CA GLN A 615 1.54 11.16 17.21
C GLN A 615 2.17 9.77 17.00
N CYS A 616 3.50 9.70 17.08
CA CYS A 616 4.26 8.46 17.20
C CYS A 616 5.07 8.47 18.51
N ARG A 617 5.13 7.34 19.22
CA ARG A 617 5.98 7.19 20.42
C ARG A 617 7.45 7.08 20.05
N GLY A 618 7.74 6.34 18.98
CA GLY A 618 9.11 6.12 18.54
C GLY A 618 9.18 5.56 17.14
N CYS A 619 10.37 5.11 16.78
CA CYS A 619 10.62 4.31 15.59
C CYS A 619 10.51 2.81 15.91
N HIS A 620 10.51 1.98 14.88
CA HIS A 620 10.46 0.53 15.00
C HIS A 620 11.10 -0.11 13.77
N THR A 621 11.41 -1.40 13.88
CA THR A 621 11.95 -2.18 12.74
C THR A 621 10.82 -2.81 11.92
N ALA A 622 11.11 -3.27 10.70
CA ALA A 622 10.12 -3.94 9.85
C ALA A 622 9.54 -5.24 10.45
N ASN A 623 10.15 -5.80 11.50
CA ASN A 623 9.62 -6.97 12.21
C ASN A 623 8.77 -6.59 13.42
N SER A 624 8.66 -5.30 13.75
CA SER A 624 7.80 -4.83 14.83
C SER A 624 6.36 -4.78 14.36
N THR A 625 5.46 -5.13 15.26
CA THR A 625 4.02 -5.07 15.02
C THR A 625 3.41 -3.74 15.47
N GLU A 626 4.19 -2.85 16.09
CA GLU A 626 3.69 -1.57 16.59
C GLU A 626 3.23 -0.65 15.44
N PRO A 627 1.95 -0.21 15.42
CA PRO A 627 1.41 0.60 14.33
C PRO A 627 1.75 2.09 14.50
N HIS A 628 1.83 2.85 13.41
CA HIS A 628 1.88 4.31 13.46
C HIS A 628 0.54 4.91 13.90
N GLY A 629 0.55 5.97 14.73
CA GLY A 629 -0.65 6.73 15.10
C GLY A 629 -1.61 6.09 16.11
N ARG A 630 -1.49 4.80 16.43
CA ARG A 630 -2.37 4.08 17.38
C ARG A 630 -1.70 3.89 18.74
N ILE A 631 -1.92 4.86 19.62
CA ILE A 631 -1.22 5.00 20.91
C ILE A 631 -1.52 3.88 21.91
N ASP A 632 -2.72 3.29 21.89
CA ASP A 632 -3.10 2.15 22.75
C ASP A 632 -2.36 0.85 22.39
N ALA A 633 -1.87 0.76 21.16
CA ALA A 633 -1.14 -0.40 20.66
C ALA A 633 0.38 -0.32 20.85
N GLN A 634 0.93 0.89 20.97
CA GLN A 634 2.36 1.15 21.12
C GLN A 634 2.83 1.06 22.57
N ALA A 635 4.10 0.71 22.78
CA ALA A 635 4.74 0.88 24.08
C ALA A 635 4.75 2.36 24.52
N PRO A 636 4.72 2.65 25.84
CA PRO A 636 4.93 4.00 26.36
C PRO A 636 6.27 4.52 25.88
N SER A 637 6.35 5.82 25.58
CA SER A 637 7.59 6.38 25.07
C SER A 637 8.72 6.23 26.09
N ALA A 638 9.91 5.87 25.59
CA ALA A 638 11.16 5.94 26.33
C ALA A 638 11.56 7.40 26.64
N ASN A 639 11.09 8.37 25.86
CA ASN A 639 11.30 9.79 26.13
C ASN A 639 10.28 10.30 27.15
N ASN A 640 10.74 10.53 28.38
CA ASN A 640 9.90 11.06 29.45
C ASN A 640 9.73 12.59 29.40
N GLY A 641 10.31 13.26 28.39
CA GLY A 641 10.30 14.71 28.25
C GLY A 641 11.06 15.43 29.38
N ALA A 642 10.72 16.70 29.60
CA ALA A 642 11.41 17.54 30.56
C ALA A 642 11.30 16.97 31.99
N PRO A 643 12.43 16.85 32.74
CA PRO A 643 12.47 16.08 33.99
C PRO A 643 11.86 16.82 35.21
N ALA A 644 11.33 16.05 36.16
CA ALA A 644 10.95 16.54 37.49
C ALA A 644 12.18 16.88 38.35
N PRO A 645 12.07 17.82 39.33
CA PRO A 645 10.87 18.57 39.73
C PRO A 645 10.72 19.93 39.04
N LEU A 646 11.74 20.38 38.30
CA LEU A 646 11.75 21.72 37.72
C LEU A 646 10.94 21.80 36.41
N GLY A 647 10.75 20.66 35.74
CA GLY A 647 10.03 20.60 34.47
C GLY A 647 10.76 21.35 33.35
N VAL A 648 12.09 21.51 33.44
CA VAL A 648 12.94 22.19 32.45
C VAL A 648 14.15 21.32 32.13
N PHE A 649 14.67 21.44 30.92
CA PHE A 649 15.88 20.75 30.50
C PHE A 649 17.12 21.40 31.16
N PRO A 650 18.02 20.62 31.79
CA PRO A 650 19.22 21.17 32.42
C PRO A 650 20.17 21.80 31.41
N ASN A 651 20.77 22.94 31.77
CA ASN A 651 21.80 23.64 31.00
C ASN A 651 21.37 24.06 29.58
N THR A 652 20.06 24.14 29.34
CA THR A 652 19.50 24.73 28.12
C THR A 652 19.12 26.19 28.34
N GLU A 653 18.86 26.93 27.25
CA GLU A 653 18.30 28.29 27.28
C GLU A 653 17.18 28.44 28.32
N GLN A 654 17.19 29.54 29.07
CA GLN A 654 16.42 29.65 30.32
C GLN A 654 14.89 29.52 30.12
N ASN A 655 14.26 28.71 30.98
CA ASN A 655 12.80 28.50 31.10
C ASN A 655 12.13 27.70 29.98
N LEU A 656 12.85 26.85 29.26
CA LEU A 656 12.25 25.93 28.29
C LEU A 656 11.85 24.62 28.98
N GLY A 657 10.54 24.43 29.19
CA GLY A 657 10.05 23.16 29.71
C GLY A 657 8.66 23.19 30.34
N ILE A 658 7.86 22.20 29.97
CA ILE A 658 6.72 21.68 30.71
C ILE A 658 7.07 20.24 31.08
N LEU A 659 6.89 19.88 32.35
CA LEU A 659 7.11 18.52 32.84
C LEU A 659 6.38 17.50 31.96
N GLY A 660 7.14 16.58 31.37
CA GLY A 660 6.61 15.52 30.50
C GLY A 660 6.59 15.84 29.00
N ASP A 661 6.64 17.12 28.62
CA ASP A 661 6.72 17.51 27.20
C ASP A 661 8.16 17.28 26.69
N THR A 662 8.30 16.80 25.47
CA THR A 662 9.58 16.61 24.77
C THR A 662 10.25 17.93 24.40
N MET A 663 11.53 17.90 23.98
CA MET A 663 12.20 19.12 23.52
C MET A 663 11.45 19.76 22.34
N ALA A 664 11.00 18.98 21.36
CA ALA A 664 10.30 19.49 20.17
C ALA A 664 8.95 20.15 20.51
N GLU A 665 8.18 19.57 21.44
CA GLU A 665 6.94 20.19 21.93
C GLU A 665 7.22 21.49 22.69
N ASN A 666 8.26 21.52 23.51
CA ASN A 666 8.68 22.73 24.23
C ASN A 666 9.19 23.81 23.27
N PHE A 667 9.88 23.43 22.19
CA PHE A 667 10.32 24.35 21.14
C PHE A 667 9.13 25.09 20.53
N ALA A 668 8.12 24.33 20.07
CA ALA A 668 6.90 24.86 19.47
C ALA A 668 6.17 25.83 20.42
N ARG A 669 6.13 25.53 21.72
CA ARG A 669 5.46 26.38 22.72
C ARG A 669 6.19 27.68 23.03
N PHE A 670 7.49 27.60 23.31
CA PHE A 670 8.22 28.69 23.99
C PHE A 670 9.23 29.42 23.12
N MET A 671 9.86 28.74 22.16
CA MET A 671 10.92 29.34 21.35
C MET A 671 10.36 30.10 20.15
N LEU A 672 9.24 29.62 19.60
CA LEU A 672 8.58 30.30 18.49
C LEU A 672 7.75 31.51 18.98
N PRO A 673 7.83 32.67 18.29
CA PRO A 673 7.15 33.89 18.70
C PRO A 673 5.60 33.80 18.64
N ASP A 674 4.91 34.51 19.55
CA ASP A 674 3.43 34.54 19.72
C ASP A 674 2.82 35.91 19.34
N PRO A 675 1.67 35.99 18.62
CA PRO A 675 1.39 35.32 17.36
C PRO A 675 1.37 36.32 16.17
N ALA A 676 1.24 35.74 14.99
CA ALA A 676 0.94 36.32 13.69
C ALA A 676 2.15 36.77 12.83
N PRO A 677 2.18 36.33 11.55
CA PRO A 677 1.08 35.62 10.86
C PRO A 677 1.06 34.08 10.97
N GLU A 678 2.04 33.42 11.60
CA GLU A 678 2.30 31.99 11.34
C GLU A 678 1.95 31.04 12.51
N VAL A 679 1.71 29.75 12.18
CA VAL A 679 1.50 28.66 13.15
C VAL A 679 2.80 28.41 13.93
N LYS A 680 2.70 28.22 15.26
CA LYS A 680 3.83 27.96 16.16
C LYS A 680 4.31 26.51 16.08
N GLU A 681 4.93 26.13 14.97
CA GLU A 681 5.53 24.79 14.80
C GLU A 681 6.85 24.89 14.02
N ARG A 682 7.75 23.89 14.14
CA ARG A 682 8.92 23.82 13.26
C ARG A 682 8.42 23.74 11.81
N ARG A 683 9.08 24.51 10.94
CA ARG A 683 8.78 24.51 9.51
C ARG A 683 9.62 23.45 8.82
N THR A 684 9.02 22.72 7.89
CA THR A 684 9.77 21.93 6.92
C THR A 684 10.61 22.87 6.05
N THR A 685 11.85 22.49 5.75
CA THR A 685 12.76 23.27 4.89
C THR A 685 13.32 22.39 3.76
N ALA A 686 13.62 23.00 2.61
CA ALA A 686 14.36 22.30 1.54
C ALA A 686 15.87 22.20 1.86
N ASP A 687 16.41 23.18 2.58
CA ASP A 687 17.80 23.22 2.99
C ASP A 687 18.04 22.43 4.29
N LEU A 688 19.27 21.91 4.45
CA LEU A 688 19.71 21.34 5.74
C LEU A 688 20.22 22.49 6.61
N ILE A 689 19.39 22.95 7.55
CA ILE A 689 19.69 24.10 8.42
C ILE A 689 19.82 23.63 9.87
N TYR A 690 21.05 23.60 10.39
CA TYR A 690 21.29 23.27 11.79
C TYR A 690 21.59 24.53 12.60
N VAL A 691 20.87 24.69 13.71
CA VAL A 691 21.11 25.69 14.74
C VAL A 691 21.04 25.00 16.08
N ASP A 692 22.01 25.28 16.96
CA ASP A 692 21.92 24.86 18.36
C ASP A 692 21.02 25.84 19.13
N ASP A 693 19.72 25.55 19.09
CA ASP A 693 18.70 26.35 19.74
C ASP A 693 18.68 26.14 21.27
N TRP A 694 19.29 25.06 21.77
CA TRP A 694 19.10 24.63 23.15
C TRP A 694 20.22 25.02 24.08
N THR A 695 21.48 25.01 23.66
CA THR A 695 22.59 25.32 24.58
C THR A 695 22.54 26.77 25.05
N ASP A 696 22.50 26.95 26.38
CA ASP A 696 22.44 28.26 27.05
C ASP A 696 23.62 29.17 26.64
N GLU A 697 23.31 30.40 26.19
CA GLU A 697 24.30 31.43 25.83
C GLU A 697 25.35 31.70 26.93
N THR A 698 25.03 31.49 28.22
CA THR A 698 25.97 31.65 29.33
C THR A 698 27.09 30.61 29.34
N ILE A 699 26.89 29.49 28.64
CA ILE A 699 27.88 28.43 28.38
C ILE A 699 28.18 28.30 26.88
N ALA A 700 28.17 29.42 26.13
CA ALA A 700 28.33 29.48 24.67
C ALA A 700 29.52 28.68 24.09
N THR A 701 30.55 28.35 24.88
CA THR A 701 31.64 27.46 24.43
C THR A 701 31.19 26.03 24.12
N LEU A 702 30.02 25.61 24.61
CA LEU A 702 29.40 24.31 24.34
C LEU A 702 28.36 24.37 23.23
N LYS A 703 28.10 25.56 22.67
CA LYS A 703 27.12 25.74 21.60
C LYS A 703 27.71 25.18 20.30
N ALA A 704 27.00 24.26 19.67
CA ALA A 704 27.45 23.67 18.41
C ALA A 704 27.37 24.72 17.27
N PRO A 705 28.33 24.72 16.33
CA PRO A 705 28.33 25.67 15.23
C PRO A 705 27.13 25.43 14.32
N SER A 706 26.41 26.51 13.99
CA SER A 706 25.36 26.49 12.98
C SER A 706 25.93 26.27 11.59
N PHE A 707 25.18 25.59 10.73
CA PHE A 707 25.53 25.42 9.32
C PHE A 707 24.29 25.38 8.43
N THR A 708 24.50 25.58 7.14
CA THR A 708 23.47 25.41 6.11
C THR A 708 24.08 24.77 4.88
N ILE A 709 23.45 23.70 4.37
CA ILE A 709 23.79 23.10 3.07
C ILE A 709 22.59 23.35 2.15
N SER A 710 22.77 24.20 1.13
CA SER A 710 21.70 24.65 0.23
C SER A 710 22.05 24.44 -1.23
N TYR A 711 21.10 23.97 -2.03
CA TYR A 711 21.30 23.80 -3.46
C TYR A 711 21.46 25.10 -4.25
N ASP A 712 21.24 26.26 -3.62
CA ASP A 712 21.58 27.56 -4.22
C ASP A 712 23.09 27.73 -4.46
N ASN A 713 23.92 26.95 -3.76
CA ASN A 713 25.37 26.95 -3.91
C ASN A 713 25.87 25.94 -4.96
N LEU A 714 24.99 25.13 -5.56
CA LEU A 714 25.40 24.23 -6.65
C LEU A 714 25.83 25.02 -7.87
N THR A 715 26.88 24.54 -8.54
CA THR A 715 27.30 25.02 -9.85
C THR A 715 26.69 24.21 -10.99
N THR A 716 26.11 23.04 -10.67
CA THR A 716 25.33 22.16 -11.55
C THR A 716 23.83 22.47 -11.42
N ALA A 717 22.97 21.66 -12.05
CA ALA A 717 21.52 21.86 -12.01
C ALA A 717 20.98 21.76 -10.57
N ASN A 718 20.13 22.71 -10.20
CA ASN A 718 19.43 22.71 -8.91
C ASN A 718 18.19 21.78 -9.02
N PRO A 719 18.05 20.77 -8.12
CA PRO A 719 16.92 19.83 -8.13
C PRO A 719 15.62 20.37 -7.49
N GLU A 720 15.63 21.58 -6.93
CA GLU A 720 14.48 22.17 -6.25
C GLU A 720 13.48 22.80 -7.24
N ASN A 721 12.20 22.52 -7.05
CA ASN A 721 11.15 23.28 -7.72
C ASN A 721 11.00 24.70 -7.09
N PRO A 722 10.32 25.64 -7.78
CA PRO A 722 10.19 27.02 -7.30
C PRO A 722 9.46 27.18 -5.94
N PHE A 723 8.72 26.16 -5.50
CA PHE A 723 7.92 26.18 -4.28
C PHE A 723 8.72 25.93 -3.01
N CYS A 724 9.97 25.49 -3.14
CA CYS A 724 10.90 25.27 -2.03
C CYS A 724 11.43 26.59 -1.45
N LYS A 725 11.47 27.66 -2.26
CA LYS A 725 12.02 28.96 -1.89
C LYS A 725 11.13 30.11 -2.36
N LEU A 726 9.84 30.08 -2.00
CA LEU A 726 8.90 31.15 -2.37
C LEU A 726 9.17 32.42 -1.58
N VAL A 727 9.30 33.56 -2.28
CA VAL A 727 9.42 34.89 -1.66
C VAL A 727 8.05 35.57 -1.73
N ARG A 728 7.44 35.88 -0.57
CA ARG A 728 6.19 36.65 -0.52
C ARG A 728 6.46 38.13 -0.24
N PRO A 729 5.56 39.06 -0.64
CA PRO A 729 5.77 40.51 -0.49
C PRO A 729 5.68 41.03 0.96
N SER A 730 6.51 40.50 1.87
CA SER A 730 6.81 40.98 3.24
C SER A 730 7.53 39.93 4.09
N SER A 731 7.85 38.74 3.56
CA SER A 731 8.43 37.62 4.30
C SER A 731 9.85 37.27 3.83
N SER A 732 10.57 36.52 4.65
CA SER A 732 11.72 35.73 4.20
C SER A 732 11.29 34.63 3.21
N VAL A 733 12.27 34.00 2.57
CA VAL A 733 12.08 32.77 1.78
C VAL A 733 11.29 31.76 2.62
N GLU A 734 10.20 31.23 2.08
CA GLU A 734 9.31 30.29 2.75
C GLU A 734 9.19 28.99 1.94
N TRP A 735 9.32 27.87 2.64
CA TRP A 735 8.92 26.56 2.13
C TRP A 735 7.40 26.47 2.08
N THR A 736 6.87 25.76 1.07
CA THR A 736 5.44 25.46 1.00
C THR A 736 5.19 23.97 0.82
N PRO A 737 3.98 23.46 1.12
CA PRO A 737 3.63 22.04 0.92
C PRO A 737 3.84 21.51 -0.51
N LEU A 738 3.97 22.41 -1.49
CA LEU A 738 4.23 22.12 -2.90
C LEU A 738 5.72 21.97 -3.24
N CYS A 739 6.64 22.21 -2.30
CA CYS A 739 8.07 22.03 -2.52
C CYS A 739 8.41 20.58 -2.84
N ARG A 740 9.11 20.35 -3.95
CA ARG A 740 9.65 19.04 -4.34
C ARG A 740 11.10 19.21 -4.76
N ILE A 741 11.95 18.35 -4.25
CA ILE A 741 13.32 18.13 -4.71
C ILE A 741 13.30 16.86 -5.55
N VAL A 742 13.55 17.00 -6.86
CA VAL A 742 13.47 15.92 -7.84
C VAL A 742 14.87 15.65 -8.37
N ILE A 743 15.39 14.44 -8.18
CA ILE A 743 16.78 14.11 -8.53
C ILE A 743 16.80 13.02 -9.61
N ASN A 744 16.84 13.45 -10.88
CA ASN A 744 17.13 12.58 -12.02
C ASN A 744 18.65 12.42 -12.22
N TYR A 745 19.11 11.22 -12.56
CA TYR A 745 20.54 10.92 -12.69
C TYR A 745 21.22 11.78 -13.77
N GLU A 746 20.67 11.76 -15.00
CA GLU A 746 21.24 12.49 -16.14
C GLU A 746 21.28 14.00 -15.91
N GLN A 747 20.22 14.56 -15.32
CA GLN A 747 20.10 16.00 -15.12
C GLN A 747 20.90 16.52 -13.93
N HIS A 748 21.06 15.74 -12.85
CA HIS A 748 21.57 16.24 -11.57
C HIS A 748 22.86 15.55 -11.11
N ILE A 749 23.03 14.25 -11.37
CA ILE A 749 24.19 13.49 -10.89
C ILE A 749 25.32 13.46 -11.91
N GLN A 750 25.04 13.13 -13.18
CA GLN A 750 26.05 13.11 -14.24
C GLN A 750 26.84 14.43 -14.33
N PRO A 751 26.22 15.62 -14.27
CA PRO A 751 26.95 16.89 -14.36
C PRO A 751 27.97 17.11 -13.25
N ILE A 752 27.84 16.44 -12.10
CA ILE A 752 28.84 16.51 -11.01
C ILE A 752 30.17 15.91 -11.48
N TRP A 753 30.14 14.84 -12.28
CA TRP A 753 31.34 14.17 -12.79
C TRP A 753 32.07 15.00 -13.85
N GLU A 754 31.30 15.81 -14.59
CA GLU A 754 31.77 16.65 -15.69
C GLU A 754 32.15 18.07 -15.25
N ALA A 755 31.75 18.47 -14.04
CA ALA A 755 32.04 19.79 -13.49
C ALA A 755 33.54 20.08 -13.51
N ILE A 756 33.88 21.31 -13.93
CA ILE A 756 35.26 21.80 -13.96
C ILE A 756 35.69 22.12 -12.53
N ARG A 757 36.82 21.54 -12.12
CA ARG A 757 37.42 21.61 -10.79
C ARG A 757 38.86 22.11 -10.87
N THR A 758 39.47 22.30 -9.71
CA THR A 758 40.91 22.61 -9.65
C THR A 758 41.68 21.42 -10.26
N PRO A 759 42.58 21.64 -11.25
CA PRO A 759 43.28 20.53 -11.89
C PRO A 759 44.12 19.72 -10.89
N ILE A 760 43.99 18.39 -10.94
CA ILE A 760 44.76 17.44 -10.14
C ILE A 760 45.63 16.60 -11.07
N ALA A 761 46.86 16.33 -10.63
CA ALA A 761 47.76 15.43 -11.35
C ALA A 761 47.31 13.97 -11.17
N ASP A 762 47.33 13.22 -12.26
CA ASP A 762 46.97 11.80 -12.37
C ASP A 762 47.92 10.82 -11.66
N GLY A 763 48.79 11.32 -10.78
CA GLY A 763 49.81 10.53 -10.11
C GLY A 763 50.97 10.06 -11.00
N THR A 764 50.92 10.24 -12.33
CA THR A 764 51.94 9.71 -13.26
C THR A 764 53.25 10.52 -13.24
N PRO A 765 54.40 9.92 -13.60
CA PRO A 765 55.69 10.62 -13.67
C PRO A 765 55.73 11.81 -14.64
N ALA A 766 54.80 11.89 -15.60
CA ALA A 766 54.64 12.99 -16.53
C ALA A 766 53.57 14.02 -16.09
N ALA A 767 52.86 13.75 -14.98
CA ALA A 767 51.82 14.55 -14.33
C ALA A 767 50.84 15.20 -15.32
N THR A 768 50.07 14.38 -16.03
CA THR A 768 48.91 14.91 -16.76
C THR A 768 47.92 15.43 -15.73
N THR A 769 47.46 16.67 -15.89
CA THR A 769 46.47 17.26 -14.98
C THR A 769 45.09 17.16 -15.58
N PHE A 770 44.13 16.71 -14.78
CA PHE A 770 42.72 16.63 -15.13
C PHE A 770 41.91 17.57 -14.23
N ASP A 771 40.94 18.26 -14.81
CA ASP A 771 40.07 19.25 -14.15
C ASP A 771 38.63 18.76 -14.00
N SER A 772 38.37 17.48 -14.19
CA SER A 772 37.06 16.85 -13.98
C SER A 772 37.24 15.40 -13.55
N CYS A 773 36.20 14.80 -12.94
CA CYS A 773 36.22 13.39 -12.57
C CYS A 773 36.33 12.50 -13.82
N VAL A 774 35.55 12.82 -14.86
CA VAL A 774 35.59 12.12 -16.16
C VAL A 774 36.98 12.18 -16.79
N GLY A 775 37.75 13.26 -16.56
CA GLY A 775 39.13 13.38 -17.02
C GLY A 775 40.02 12.21 -16.59
N CYS A 776 39.83 11.67 -15.38
CA CYS A 776 40.50 10.45 -14.87
C CYS A 776 39.68 9.17 -15.14
N HIS A 777 38.37 9.26 -15.02
CA HIS A 777 37.42 8.14 -15.11
C HIS A 777 36.71 8.13 -16.48
N THR A 778 37.46 7.79 -17.54
CA THR A 778 36.90 7.54 -18.87
C THR A 778 37.68 6.45 -19.58
N SER A 779 36.99 5.65 -20.40
CA SER A 779 37.61 4.72 -21.35
C SER A 779 38.20 5.41 -22.59
N ASN A 780 37.87 6.70 -22.80
CA ASN A 780 38.22 7.47 -24.00
C ASN A 780 37.94 6.67 -25.28
N ASN A 781 36.70 6.17 -25.43
CA ASN A 781 36.25 5.30 -26.52
C ASN A 781 37.11 4.02 -26.66
N GLY A 782 37.42 3.37 -25.54
CA GLY A 782 38.21 2.13 -25.49
C GLY A 782 39.71 2.30 -25.78
N SER A 783 40.22 3.54 -25.79
CA SER A 783 41.66 3.80 -26.02
C SER A 783 42.48 3.83 -24.73
N ARG A 784 41.83 3.81 -23.56
CA ARG A 784 42.49 3.71 -22.24
C ARG A 784 41.59 2.97 -21.26
N VAL A 785 42.19 2.30 -20.28
CA VAL A 785 41.46 1.75 -19.13
C VAL A 785 41.19 2.89 -18.15
N PRO A 786 39.94 3.13 -17.72
CA PRO A 786 39.63 4.16 -16.73
C PRO A 786 40.39 3.95 -15.42
N ALA A 787 40.72 5.03 -14.70
CA ALA A 787 41.32 4.92 -13.37
C ALA A 787 40.42 4.08 -12.43
N ALA A 788 41.03 3.16 -11.69
CA ALA A 788 40.34 2.16 -10.87
C ALA A 788 39.26 1.34 -11.62
N GLN A 789 39.34 1.28 -12.95
CA GLN A 789 38.36 0.65 -13.84
C GLN A 789 36.92 1.12 -13.53
N LEU A 790 36.76 2.43 -13.34
CA LEU A 790 35.47 3.10 -13.18
C LEU A 790 35.31 4.12 -14.31
N ASP A 791 34.33 3.93 -15.18
CA ASP A 791 34.00 4.88 -16.26
C ASP A 791 32.84 5.79 -15.83
N LEU A 792 33.09 7.10 -15.71
CA LEU A 792 32.10 8.10 -15.32
C LEU A 792 31.56 8.91 -16.51
N THR A 793 31.80 8.46 -17.74
CA THR A 793 31.30 9.15 -18.94
C THR A 793 29.79 9.11 -19.10
N ALA A 794 29.27 10.15 -19.77
CA ALA A 794 27.90 10.22 -20.26
C ALA A 794 27.69 9.53 -21.62
N SER A 795 28.45 8.48 -21.94
CA SER A 795 28.12 7.62 -23.08
C SER A 795 26.94 6.72 -22.72
N ALA A 796 26.21 6.23 -23.73
CA ALA A 796 25.24 5.16 -23.54
C ALA A 796 25.96 3.91 -23.03
N SER A 797 25.37 3.24 -22.02
CA SER A 797 25.86 1.96 -21.55
C SER A 797 25.71 0.90 -22.63
N ASP A 798 26.69 -0.01 -22.69
CA ASP A 798 26.67 -1.21 -23.52
C ASP A 798 25.73 -2.30 -22.99
N ILE A 799 25.34 -2.22 -21.72
CA ILE A 799 24.37 -3.13 -21.07
C ILE A 799 22.94 -2.61 -21.27
N GLU A 800 22.73 -1.31 -21.12
CA GLU A 800 21.43 -0.65 -21.24
C GLU A 800 21.57 0.72 -21.92
N PRO A 801 21.33 0.81 -23.25
CA PRO A 801 21.59 2.02 -24.02
C PRO A 801 20.81 3.27 -23.58
N ASP A 802 19.68 3.10 -22.90
CA ASP A 802 18.86 4.20 -22.35
C ASP A 802 19.47 4.83 -21.09
N GLN A 803 20.52 4.22 -20.54
CA GLN A 803 21.19 4.67 -19.33
C GLN A 803 22.65 5.04 -19.63
N LEU A 804 23.17 6.02 -18.89
CA LEU A 804 24.58 6.39 -19.01
C LEU A 804 25.50 5.30 -18.46
N THR A 805 26.67 5.12 -19.08
CA THR A 805 27.75 4.22 -18.62
C THR A 805 28.04 4.45 -17.13
N SER A 806 28.20 5.71 -16.73
CA SER A 806 28.46 6.09 -15.33
C SER A 806 27.41 5.59 -14.33
N TYR A 807 26.13 5.58 -14.71
CA TYR A 807 25.03 5.10 -13.85
C TYR A 807 25.19 3.62 -13.53
N ARG A 808 25.47 2.83 -14.58
CA ARG A 808 25.66 1.38 -14.46
C ARG A 808 26.93 1.04 -13.70
N GLU A 809 28.03 1.70 -14.03
CA GLU A 809 29.34 1.52 -13.38
C GLU A 809 29.32 1.80 -11.87
N LEU A 810 28.55 2.82 -11.46
CA LEU A 810 28.45 3.17 -10.04
C LEU A 810 27.62 2.17 -9.23
N LEU A 811 26.57 1.58 -9.82
CA LEU A 811 25.56 0.79 -9.12
C LEU A 811 25.63 -0.72 -9.37
N ARG A 812 26.35 -1.17 -10.39
CA ARG A 812 26.46 -2.60 -10.74
C ARG A 812 27.91 -3.04 -10.82
N ALA A 813 28.12 -4.34 -10.62
CA ALA A 813 29.45 -4.94 -10.71
C ALA A 813 29.87 -5.06 -12.17
N ASP A 814 31.16 -4.91 -12.43
CA ASP A 814 31.74 -5.08 -13.78
C ASP A 814 32.87 -6.11 -13.78
N ASN A 815 33.16 -6.67 -14.94
CA ASN A 815 34.27 -7.59 -15.15
C ASN A 815 35.61 -6.85 -15.12
N GLU A 816 36.61 -7.43 -14.47
CA GLU A 816 37.96 -6.84 -14.48
C GLU A 816 38.52 -6.81 -15.91
N GLN A 817 39.13 -5.68 -16.29
CA GLN A 817 39.73 -5.44 -17.60
C GLN A 817 41.22 -5.81 -17.63
N ALA A 818 41.68 -6.26 -18.78
CA ALA A 818 43.07 -6.57 -19.13
C ALA A 818 43.45 -5.89 -20.46
N ILE A 819 44.76 -5.86 -20.75
CA ILE A 819 45.30 -5.29 -22.00
C ILE A 819 45.97 -6.39 -22.81
N ASP A 820 45.41 -6.74 -23.97
CA ASP A 820 46.01 -7.67 -24.93
C ASP A 820 46.49 -6.93 -26.18
N GLY A 821 47.81 -6.85 -26.38
CA GLY A 821 48.38 -6.20 -27.56
C GLY A 821 47.99 -4.73 -27.74
N GLY A 822 47.60 -4.04 -26.67
CA GLY A 822 47.12 -2.66 -26.69
C GLY A 822 45.61 -2.49 -26.91
N VAL A 823 44.85 -3.59 -26.88
CA VAL A 823 43.38 -3.61 -26.91
C VAL A 823 42.87 -3.93 -25.51
N ILE A 824 41.82 -3.23 -25.07
CA ILE A 824 41.15 -3.50 -23.80
C ILE A 824 40.24 -4.72 -23.97
N THR A 825 40.39 -5.69 -23.08
CA THR A 825 39.66 -6.95 -23.06
C THR A 825 39.20 -7.27 -21.64
N GLU A 826 38.27 -8.21 -21.48
CA GLU A 826 37.98 -8.76 -20.15
C GLU A 826 39.12 -9.69 -19.71
N ARG A 827 39.49 -9.59 -18.44
CA ARG A 827 40.46 -10.45 -17.79
C ARG A 827 39.89 -11.86 -17.61
N ARG A 828 40.63 -12.88 -18.05
CA ARG A 828 40.16 -14.28 -18.04
C ARG A 828 41.28 -15.23 -17.63
N TRP A 829 40.90 -16.36 -17.04
CA TRP A 829 41.79 -17.42 -16.60
C TRP A 829 41.42 -18.74 -17.28
N GLU A 830 42.44 -19.45 -17.75
CA GLU A 830 42.32 -20.85 -18.14
C GLU A 830 42.73 -21.72 -16.96
N CYS A 831 41.75 -22.35 -16.30
CA CYS A 831 41.95 -23.15 -15.09
C CYS A 831 41.82 -24.65 -15.38
N THR A 832 42.69 -25.45 -14.78
CA THR A 832 42.56 -26.92 -14.83
C THR A 832 41.90 -27.44 -13.57
N THR A 833 40.72 -28.05 -13.70
CA THR A 833 39.99 -28.71 -12.60
C THR A 833 39.86 -30.20 -12.87
N LEU A 834 39.57 -31.02 -11.86
CA LEU A 834 39.27 -32.45 -12.04
C LEU A 834 37.75 -32.66 -12.20
N ASP A 835 37.34 -33.52 -13.12
CA ASP A 835 35.94 -33.96 -13.25
C ASP A 835 35.59 -35.07 -12.24
N ILE A 836 34.38 -35.62 -12.36
CA ILE A 836 33.87 -36.68 -11.46
C ILE A 836 34.68 -38.00 -11.54
N ASP A 837 35.48 -38.17 -12.59
CA ASP A 837 36.34 -39.33 -12.83
C ASP A 837 37.82 -39.02 -12.55
N ASP A 838 38.12 -37.92 -11.84
CA ASP A 838 39.48 -37.42 -11.55
C ASP A 838 40.31 -37.10 -12.81
N MET A 839 39.66 -36.78 -13.94
CA MET A 839 40.34 -36.38 -15.18
C MET A 839 40.46 -34.86 -15.27
N PRO A 840 41.62 -34.32 -15.73
CA PRO A 840 41.79 -32.88 -15.87
C PRO A 840 40.93 -32.33 -17.01
N VAL A 841 40.12 -31.31 -16.66
CA VAL A 841 39.28 -30.53 -17.57
C VAL A 841 39.73 -29.07 -17.49
N VAL A 842 39.88 -28.45 -18.66
CA VAL A 842 40.23 -27.04 -18.80
C VAL A 842 38.96 -26.22 -18.89
N ASN A 843 38.84 -25.22 -18.02
CA ASN A 843 37.70 -24.30 -17.96
C ASN A 843 38.18 -22.85 -18.04
N ILE A 844 37.44 -22.02 -18.77
CA ILE A 844 37.66 -20.57 -18.75
C ILE A 844 36.84 -19.99 -17.60
N VAL A 845 37.52 -19.29 -16.70
CA VAL A 845 36.94 -18.68 -15.50
C VAL A 845 37.28 -17.18 -15.53
N MET A 846 36.35 -16.33 -15.14
CA MET A 846 36.64 -14.91 -14.92
C MET A 846 37.05 -14.68 -13.46
N PRO A 847 37.95 -13.70 -13.18
CA PRO A 847 38.17 -13.22 -11.82
C PRO A 847 36.87 -12.76 -11.16
N ALA A 848 36.90 -12.57 -9.83
CA ALA A 848 35.77 -11.95 -9.15
C ALA A 848 35.48 -10.57 -9.75
N GLN A 849 34.20 -10.27 -9.98
CA GLN A 849 33.78 -8.98 -10.52
C GLN A 849 34.16 -7.85 -9.58
N ILE A 850 34.46 -6.69 -10.16
CA ILE A 850 34.72 -5.48 -9.40
C ILE A 850 33.39 -4.98 -8.83
N ALA A 851 33.25 -5.03 -7.50
CA ALA A 851 32.03 -4.64 -6.80
C ALA A 851 31.67 -3.16 -7.06
N PRO A 852 30.39 -2.78 -7.14
CA PRO A 852 29.98 -1.38 -7.37
C PRO A 852 30.50 -0.43 -6.29
N SER A 853 30.62 0.86 -6.65
CA SER A 853 31.08 1.90 -5.72
C SER A 853 29.96 2.44 -4.82
N MET A 854 28.71 2.35 -5.30
CA MET A 854 27.50 2.83 -4.65
C MET A 854 26.42 1.74 -4.65
N SER A 855 25.36 1.95 -3.86
CA SER A 855 24.18 1.08 -3.83
C SER A 855 22.89 1.89 -3.70
N GLU A 856 21.85 1.46 -4.42
CA GLU A 856 20.48 1.96 -4.29
C GLU A 856 19.88 1.76 -2.88
N ALA A 857 20.54 0.95 -2.05
CA ALA A 857 20.17 0.78 -0.66
C ALA A 857 20.42 2.05 0.17
N GLY A 858 21.33 2.96 -0.22
CA GLY A 858 21.50 4.27 0.44
C GLY A 858 22.94 4.74 0.63
N ALA A 859 23.09 5.89 1.29
CA ALA A 859 24.37 6.60 1.40
C ALA A 859 25.26 6.14 2.58
N ASN A 860 24.72 6.08 3.81
CA ASN A 860 25.50 5.89 5.05
C ASN A 860 25.11 4.63 5.86
N PHE A 861 24.05 3.92 5.46
CA PHE A 861 23.62 2.67 6.13
C PHE A 861 24.46 1.45 5.72
N ASN A 862 25.80 1.56 5.77
CA ASN A 862 26.77 0.56 5.25
C ASN A 862 26.60 0.18 3.76
N ALA A 863 25.79 0.91 3.01
CA ALA A 863 25.42 0.59 1.64
C ALA A 863 26.41 1.15 0.60
N SER A 864 26.89 2.40 0.78
CA SER A 864 27.83 3.05 -0.15
C SER A 864 29.15 3.52 0.50
N PRO A 865 29.78 2.75 1.42
CA PRO A 865 30.98 3.20 2.12
C PRO A 865 32.17 3.40 1.18
N ASN A 866 32.28 2.61 0.11
CA ASN A 866 33.38 2.71 -0.86
C ASN A 866 33.44 4.07 -1.53
N PHE A 867 32.29 4.62 -1.93
CA PHE A 867 32.22 5.94 -2.53
C PHE A 867 32.48 7.04 -1.49
N PHE A 868 31.72 7.07 -0.39
CA PHE A 868 31.82 8.19 0.54
C PHE A 868 33.16 8.22 1.29
N ASN A 869 33.77 7.09 1.63
CA ASN A 869 35.10 7.05 2.25
C ASN A 869 36.24 7.40 1.28
N CYS A 870 36.01 7.32 -0.03
CA CYS A 870 36.95 7.83 -1.02
C CYS A 870 37.08 9.35 -0.93
N LEU A 871 35.99 10.04 -0.57
CA LEU A 871 35.90 11.50 -0.49
C LEU A 871 36.22 12.05 0.91
N THR A 872 36.62 11.20 1.85
CA THR A 872 37.07 11.60 3.20
C THR A 872 38.58 11.48 3.33
N THR A 873 39.13 12.01 4.43
CA THR A 873 40.57 12.03 4.74
C THR A 873 41.30 10.70 4.63
N ASP A 874 40.58 9.59 4.74
CA ASP A 874 41.14 8.25 4.63
C ASP A 874 41.44 7.87 3.18
N ASN A 875 40.82 8.57 2.20
CA ASN A 875 40.92 8.37 0.76
C ASN A 875 40.83 6.88 0.38
N SER A 876 39.94 6.18 1.08
CA SER A 876 39.77 4.73 1.00
C SER A 876 38.74 4.43 -0.08
N CYS A 877 39.20 4.46 -1.33
CA CYS A 877 38.38 4.20 -2.51
C CYS A 877 38.18 2.69 -2.76
N ARG A 878 37.52 2.35 -3.88
CA ARG A 878 37.26 0.98 -4.35
C ARG A 878 38.52 0.11 -4.29
N THR A 879 38.43 -1.05 -3.63
CA THR A 879 39.47 -2.09 -3.58
C THR A 879 38.97 -3.37 -4.26
N ASN A 880 39.86 -4.33 -4.57
CA ASN A 880 39.56 -5.66 -5.16
C ASN A 880 39.63 -5.79 -6.69
N PHE A 881 40.54 -5.09 -7.35
CA PHE A 881 41.03 -5.48 -8.68
C PHE A 881 42.48 -5.94 -8.56
N GLY A 882 42.95 -6.76 -9.50
CA GLY A 882 44.30 -7.32 -9.47
C GLY A 882 44.45 -8.58 -8.63
N ILE A 883 43.37 -9.37 -8.45
CA ILE A 883 43.43 -10.66 -7.74
C ILE A 883 44.51 -11.54 -8.39
N ALA A 884 45.38 -12.16 -7.57
CA ALA A 884 46.42 -13.03 -8.09
C ALA A 884 45.80 -14.24 -8.82
N THR A 885 46.32 -14.54 -10.00
CA THR A 885 45.92 -15.73 -10.78
C THR A 885 46.09 -16.99 -9.91
N PRO A 886 45.06 -17.84 -9.75
CA PRO A 886 45.17 -19.05 -8.95
C PRO A 886 46.24 -20.00 -9.48
N VAL A 887 46.81 -20.84 -8.60
CA VAL A 887 47.95 -21.71 -8.93
C VAL A 887 47.65 -22.70 -10.07
N ASP A 888 46.40 -23.16 -10.17
CA ASP A 888 45.95 -24.12 -11.21
C ASP A 888 45.38 -23.42 -12.46
N CYS A 889 45.61 -22.10 -12.57
CA CYS A 889 45.11 -21.27 -13.66
C CYS A 889 46.24 -20.51 -14.37
N VAL A 890 46.00 -20.15 -15.62
CA VAL A 890 46.87 -19.30 -16.44
C VAL A 890 46.09 -18.10 -16.95
N GLU A 891 46.71 -16.92 -16.90
CA GLU A 891 46.12 -15.69 -17.45
C GLU A 891 46.00 -15.81 -18.98
N ILE A 892 44.80 -15.54 -19.51
CA ILE A 892 44.52 -15.56 -20.95
C ILE A 892 43.78 -14.29 -21.37
N GLY A 893 44.11 -13.77 -22.55
CA GLY A 893 43.42 -12.61 -23.10
C GLY A 893 43.90 -11.24 -22.60
N GLY A 894 45.12 -11.14 -22.05
CA GLY A 894 45.79 -9.86 -21.79
C GLY A 894 46.58 -9.82 -20.48
N ASP A 895 47.41 -8.79 -20.33
CA ASP A 895 48.05 -8.46 -19.05
C ASP A 895 47.04 -7.76 -18.14
N PRO A 896 46.88 -8.18 -16.87
CA PRO A 896 45.90 -7.58 -15.98
C PRO A 896 46.31 -6.16 -15.60
N VAL A 897 45.33 -5.26 -15.49
CA VAL A 897 45.58 -3.88 -15.03
C VAL A 897 45.57 -3.87 -13.50
N ILE A 898 46.70 -4.31 -12.93
CA ILE A 898 46.89 -4.56 -11.48
C ILE A 898 47.17 -3.31 -10.64
N ASP A 899 47.44 -2.14 -11.24
CA ASP A 899 47.75 -0.91 -10.50
C ASP A 899 47.20 0.34 -11.21
N ASP A 900 46.72 1.31 -10.40
CA ASP A 900 46.63 2.72 -10.80
C ASP A 900 48.03 3.16 -11.29
N PRO A 901 48.20 3.67 -12.54
CA PRO A 901 49.46 3.71 -13.31
C PRO A 901 50.71 4.41 -12.70
N ALA A 902 50.77 4.68 -11.40
CA ALA A 902 51.98 5.15 -10.72
C ALA A 902 52.14 4.82 -9.23
N ASN A 903 51.23 4.07 -8.59
CA ASN A 903 51.33 3.83 -7.13
C ASN A 903 51.27 5.14 -6.30
N VAL A 904 50.66 6.20 -6.85
CA VAL A 904 50.46 7.49 -6.17
C VAL A 904 48.97 7.71 -6.03
N ALA A 905 48.44 7.47 -4.83
CA ALA A 905 47.02 7.68 -4.56
C ALA A 905 46.63 9.15 -4.86
N VAL A 906 45.70 9.35 -5.80
CA VAL A 906 45.04 10.64 -5.99
C VAL A 906 44.16 10.90 -4.78
N ASN A 907 44.35 12.05 -4.13
CA ASN A 907 43.56 12.45 -2.98
C ASN A 907 42.25 13.10 -3.44
N HIS A 908 41.11 12.48 -3.12
CA HIS A 908 39.79 12.99 -3.49
C HIS A 908 39.15 13.88 -2.42
N ASN A 909 39.85 14.20 -1.33
CA ASN A 909 39.36 15.11 -0.30
C ASN A 909 39.00 16.47 -0.89
N ASP A 910 37.85 17.00 -0.47
CA ASP A 910 37.35 18.31 -0.86
C ASP A 910 37.16 18.47 -2.38
N LEU A 911 37.18 17.37 -3.16
CA LEU A 911 36.92 17.42 -4.59
C LEU A 911 35.46 17.74 -4.88
N LEU A 912 34.54 17.18 -4.11
CA LEU A 912 33.11 17.47 -4.20
C LEU A 912 32.70 18.45 -3.09
N SER A 913 31.81 19.38 -3.41
CA SER A 913 31.23 20.29 -2.42
C SER A 913 30.28 19.54 -1.46
N ALA A 914 29.93 20.17 -0.34
CA ALA A 914 28.96 19.60 0.60
C ALA A 914 27.58 19.42 -0.05
N GLU A 915 27.18 20.33 -0.95
CA GLU A 915 25.95 20.27 -1.73
C GLU A 915 25.96 19.12 -2.75
N GLU A 916 27.08 18.89 -3.45
CA GLU A 916 27.22 17.77 -4.39
C GLU A 916 27.15 16.42 -3.64
N LEU A 917 27.82 16.32 -2.49
CA LEU A 917 27.76 15.14 -1.62
C LEU A 917 26.36 14.88 -1.08
N ARG A 918 25.65 15.95 -0.69
CA ARG A 918 24.25 15.89 -0.25
C ARG A 918 23.35 15.39 -1.38
N LEU A 919 23.51 15.91 -2.60
CA LEU A 919 22.72 15.53 -3.77
C LEU A 919 22.87 14.04 -4.10
N ILE A 920 24.09 13.53 -4.08
CA ILE A 920 24.38 12.10 -4.29
C ILE A 920 23.78 11.26 -3.15
N ALA A 921 23.93 11.70 -1.90
CA ALA A 921 23.38 10.98 -0.76
C ALA A 921 21.85 10.87 -0.80
N GLU A 922 21.17 11.97 -1.11
CA GLU A 922 19.73 12.03 -1.28
C GLU A 922 19.25 11.09 -2.38
N TRP A 923 19.89 11.12 -3.55
CA TRP A 923 19.58 10.25 -4.67
C TRP A 923 19.72 8.76 -4.33
N LEU A 924 20.82 8.36 -3.68
CA LEU A 924 21.00 6.98 -3.22
C LEU A 924 19.95 6.58 -2.18
N ASP A 925 19.69 7.45 -1.20
CA ASP A 925 18.76 7.17 -0.11
C ASP A 925 17.31 6.98 -0.59
N ILE A 926 16.90 7.65 -1.67
CA ILE A 926 15.56 7.48 -2.25
C ILE A 926 15.47 6.32 -3.27
N GLY A 927 16.58 5.63 -3.56
CA GLY A 927 16.57 4.41 -4.38
C GLY A 927 17.34 4.51 -5.69
N ALA A 928 18.17 5.54 -5.86
CA ALA A 928 19.06 5.72 -7.02
C ALA A 928 18.35 5.57 -8.37
N GLN A 929 17.10 6.06 -8.45
CA GLN A 929 16.31 5.97 -9.68
C GLN A 929 16.99 6.76 -10.80
N TYR A 930 16.82 6.31 -12.05
CA TYR A 930 17.36 7.02 -13.19
C TYR A 930 16.56 8.31 -13.45
N TYR A 931 15.22 8.21 -13.44
CA TYR A 931 14.28 9.33 -13.34
C TYR A 931 13.41 9.19 -12.09
N ASN A 932 13.12 10.30 -11.43
CA ASN A 932 12.22 10.41 -10.28
C ASN A 932 10.92 11.16 -10.63
N ASN A 933 10.75 11.56 -11.88
CA ASN A 933 9.53 12.14 -12.41
C ASN A 933 9.26 11.50 -13.78
N PRO A 934 8.08 10.88 -13.99
CA PRO A 934 7.80 10.14 -15.22
C PRO A 934 7.84 11.03 -16.47
N PHE A 935 7.46 12.31 -16.34
CA PHE A 935 7.45 13.25 -17.47
C PHE A 935 8.83 13.79 -17.84
N ASP A 936 9.86 13.50 -17.04
CA ASP A 936 11.25 13.78 -17.42
C ASP A 936 11.88 12.61 -18.18
N ALA A 937 11.27 11.41 -18.11
CA ALA A 937 11.70 10.25 -18.87
C ALA A 937 11.28 10.38 -20.35
N PRO A 938 12.16 10.05 -21.31
CA PRO A 938 11.87 10.16 -22.73
C PRO A 938 10.80 9.14 -23.18
N GLU A 939 9.95 9.56 -24.11
CA GLU A 939 9.08 8.65 -24.86
C GLU A 939 9.92 7.74 -25.79
N PRO A 940 9.50 6.48 -26.04
CA PRO A 940 10.25 5.50 -26.83
C PRO A 940 10.49 5.85 -28.32
#